data_AF-A0A1E3PBF7-F1
#
_entry.id   AF-A0A1E3PBF7-F1
#
_cell.length_a   1.000
_cell.length_b   1.000
_cell.length_c   1.000
_cell.angle_alpha   90.00
_cell.angle_beta   90.00
_cell.angle_gamma   90.00
#
_symmetry.space_group_name_H-M   'P 1'
#
loop_
_entity.id
_entity.type
_entity.pdbx_description
1 polymer ?
#
loop_
_entity_poly.entity_id
_entity_poly.type
_entity_poly.pdbx_seq_one_letter_code
_entity_poly.pdbx_strand_id
1 'polypeptide(L)'
;MGAAESKLSFKNKVFKLAGNDSEPPIPTNDPYWQMFWNDPENAEDIFNLLTFSDIKTIRDTNKTNFLNLIRIITIKLIEISTSKNFPHYSKNSTKQLLNCIRTLTRLIPFLFEKTELQEDINNIFWNLGYNNIDFKDPFNGNSAISSNATVGSFTTDTNNSSFSNSSTKANINLPINKSPSSTDVNVGAPSKLVKPLGEQLIHTLVDLLFMNNFTLTESHAKGVEFTIWEIGIGSNGKYENPDPEIDSNRLEVLRLILTLVSQGLYTYPKQIVSTGSRFLTVLVSTIGRLKFLTFICSLLNLVCRSCKADNDNNGMVYTESQYSGNKYVALRRNLVSFALQLLTTMIVYPLPTSDTKFLYSLNILSNNEKAHNLVRSYFGRLHKENELSFIFVSFINFLNKPMDQAVENELNPFNLLKSNFSPTSASNLTSGLNSSTTSSSANSSLPALSSWTPEIVIFLWELIQCNKNFKNYVYSKKIPELLVTLLYYIKHYKGFELWKSSLIRIICYFMIYLTSDEIVVAKLLTPINPNYYHNHLPNFYKISTSNQPNNLTYRDFLIIQICNTLINDEFDTIITPNFFEYLYNLIPIKELETPTVHYKTKSILSYHSSLSIVNVVAKYSTSSVLNNNLKLDLLALVIRAIAHSCCRYHKESRTLLYVITKHEQIFQNLLSVIESLKLETELDDIQENEHEDDEENEESDNRTESPGTDDTRSQSTVGGPGDENDDYDNNNYKTRNSSKDEFEEILRPKPPTGMSSKAKSKLPLDAPLTKTWAGYKSLIVILKTIELIKLEIPNIQETTKSEIVENLIKIESIKDYDSKIAKIASSEFLPKTKFETLKFTWSAMSLGWYESILWGDIFYQNNTKDNSQNVWFNKRSSGISNIKEVASNWGFSWKSSATPIAHQFDNSILQLSIWNGTFIRLFKIKKPLVEKPLVDVNNLMKRFRLNSTSSITTLNTLDSRNSGLNSPRHESVSGFNSPNQLTPINSRQSYTPRNSIHINSRQNSFSNALDSPFSLK
;
A
#
# COMPACT_ATOMS: atom_id res chain seq x y z
N MET A 1 17.92 -30.98 -31.23
CA MET A 1 19.20 -30.27 -31.44
C MET A 1 19.03 -28.80 -31.87
N GLY A 2 17.98 -28.40 -32.60
CA GLY A 2 17.86 -27.01 -33.10
C GLY A 2 17.57 -25.90 -32.07
N ALA A 3 16.92 -26.17 -30.93
CA ALA A 3 16.53 -25.09 -29.99
C ALA A 3 17.72 -24.41 -29.29
N ALA A 4 18.80 -25.15 -28.99
CA ALA A 4 20.00 -24.59 -28.37
C ALA A 4 20.81 -23.75 -29.36
N GLU A 5 20.89 -24.19 -30.61
CA GLU A 5 21.58 -23.48 -31.70
C GLU A 5 20.87 -22.18 -32.08
N SER A 6 19.53 -22.18 -32.13
CA SER A 6 18.72 -20.96 -32.33
C SER A 6 18.92 -19.94 -31.20
N LYS A 7 18.96 -20.39 -29.94
CA LYS A 7 19.22 -19.51 -28.78
C LYS A 7 20.64 -18.93 -28.80
N LEU A 8 21.63 -19.72 -29.19
CA LEU A 8 23.01 -19.26 -29.35
C LEU A 8 23.12 -18.24 -30.50
N SER A 9 22.45 -18.50 -31.63
CA SER A 9 22.37 -17.57 -32.76
C SER A 9 21.72 -16.25 -32.36
N PHE A 10 20.61 -16.29 -31.61
CA PHE A 10 19.98 -15.08 -31.08
C PHE A 10 20.93 -14.30 -30.17
N LYS A 11 21.64 -14.98 -29.25
CA LYS A 11 22.59 -14.32 -28.35
C LYS A 11 23.76 -13.68 -29.11
N ASN A 12 24.30 -14.36 -30.12
CA ASN A 12 25.33 -13.79 -31.00
C ASN A 12 24.83 -12.55 -31.75
N LYS A 13 23.57 -12.56 -32.19
CA LYS A 13 22.95 -11.37 -32.78
C LYS A 13 22.79 -10.25 -31.75
N VAL A 14 22.35 -10.52 -30.53
CA VAL A 14 22.27 -9.52 -29.45
C VAL A 14 23.63 -8.84 -29.20
N PHE A 15 24.75 -9.55 -29.25
CA PHE A 15 26.09 -8.93 -29.14
C PHE A 15 26.37 -7.91 -30.26
N LYS A 16 25.80 -8.09 -31.46
CA LYS A 16 25.87 -7.11 -32.54
C LYS A 16 25.22 -5.77 -32.17
N LEU A 17 24.27 -5.72 -31.23
CA LEU A 17 23.70 -4.46 -30.76
C LEU A 17 24.70 -3.61 -29.99
N ALA A 18 25.58 -4.25 -29.20
CA ALA A 18 26.64 -3.56 -28.48
C ALA A 18 27.69 -3.04 -29.47
N GLY A 19 28.00 -3.82 -30.52
CA GLY A 19 28.97 -3.44 -31.55
C GLY A 19 30.36 -3.15 -31.00
N ASN A 20 31.25 -2.67 -31.86
CA ASN A 20 32.47 -1.97 -31.48
C ASN A 20 32.30 -0.49 -31.89
N ASP A 21 32.96 0.46 -31.22
CA ASP A 21 32.83 1.92 -31.47
C ASP A 21 33.01 2.35 -32.95
N SER A 22 33.60 1.48 -33.78
CA SER A 22 33.87 1.66 -35.20
C SER A 22 32.78 1.17 -36.17
N GLU A 23 31.73 0.47 -35.72
CA GLU A 23 30.64 -0.01 -36.60
C GLU A 23 29.45 0.97 -36.66
N PRO A 24 28.88 1.23 -37.85
CA PRO A 24 27.72 2.11 -37.97
C PRO A 24 26.49 1.52 -37.26
N PRO A 25 25.59 2.36 -36.71
CA PRO A 25 24.37 1.89 -36.07
C PRO A 25 23.48 1.14 -37.06
N ILE A 26 22.74 0.15 -36.56
CA ILE A 26 21.86 -0.68 -37.39
C ILE A 26 20.72 0.19 -37.94
N PRO A 27 20.48 0.19 -39.26
CA PRO A 27 19.40 0.98 -39.85
C PRO A 27 18.02 0.62 -39.26
N THR A 28 17.13 1.60 -39.16
CA THR A 28 15.80 1.39 -38.55
C THR A 28 14.92 0.42 -39.33
N ASN A 29 15.12 0.32 -40.64
CA ASN A 29 14.33 -0.53 -41.55
C ASN A 29 14.94 -1.92 -41.73
N ASP A 30 16.03 -2.22 -41.03
CA ASP A 30 16.73 -3.49 -41.16
C ASP A 30 15.85 -4.66 -40.66
N PRO A 31 15.68 -5.75 -41.43
CA PRO A 31 14.98 -6.97 -40.99
C PRO A 31 15.55 -7.56 -39.69
N TYR A 32 16.78 -7.21 -39.31
CA TYR A 32 17.40 -7.55 -38.04
C TYR A 32 16.44 -7.39 -36.85
N TRP A 33 15.70 -6.29 -36.75
CA TRP A 33 14.83 -6.04 -35.61
C TRP A 33 13.70 -7.08 -35.45
N GLN A 34 13.34 -7.79 -36.53
CA GLN A 34 12.26 -8.78 -36.51
C GLN A 34 12.51 -9.95 -35.56
N MET A 35 13.77 -10.24 -35.23
CA MET A 35 14.10 -11.32 -34.30
C MET A 35 13.46 -11.12 -32.92
N PHE A 36 13.28 -9.87 -32.46
CA PHE A 36 12.78 -9.57 -31.12
C PHE A 36 11.30 -9.90 -30.92
N TRP A 37 10.51 -9.99 -32.00
CA TRP A 37 9.10 -10.39 -31.93
C TRP A 37 8.78 -11.73 -32.59
N ASN A 38 9.63 -12.24 -33.48
CA ASN A 38 9.44 -13.52 -34.14
C ASN A 38 10.07 -14.71 -33.39
N ASP A 39 11.30 -14.55 -32.89
CA ASP A 39 12.12 -15.68 -32.44
C ASP A 39 11.79 -16.17 -31.01
N PRO A 40 11.45 -15.33 -30.02
CA PRO A 40 11.13 -15.80 -28.67
C PRO A 40 9.82 -16.60 -28.62
N GLU A 41 9.83 -17.76 -27.96
CA GLU A 41 8.63 -18.60 -27.79
C GLU A 41 7.87 -18.27 -26.52
N ASN A 42 8.57 -17.92 -25.45
CA ASN A 42 8.02 -17.59 -24.13
C ASN A 42 8.75 -16.38 -23.51
N ALA A 43 8.23 -15.89 -22.38
CA ALA A 43 8.83 -14.75 -21.69
C ALA A 43 10.19 -15.08 -21.07
N GLU A 44 10.43 -16.34 -20.67
CA GLU A 44 11.74 -16.79 -20.17
C GLU A 44 12.83 -16.60 -21.22
N ASP A 45 12.54 -16.91 -22.48
CA ASP A 45 13.48 -16.73 -23.59
C ASP A 45 13.95 -15.28 -23.66
N ILE A 46 13.05 -14.30 -23.57
CA ILE A 46 13.42 -12.87 -23.62
C ILE A 46 14.31 -12.49 -22.44
N PHE A 47 13.94 -12.90 -21.22
CA PHE A 47 14.67 -12.51 -20.00
C PHE A 47 16.01 -13.22 -19.84
N ASN A 48 16.16 -14.43 -20.41
CA ASN A 48 17.41 -15.17 -20.43
C ASN A 48 18.32 -14.75 -21.60
N LEU A 49 17.75 -14.42 -22.76
CA LEU A 49 18.51 -14.00 -23.95
C LEU A 49 18.98 -12.54 -23.84
N LEU A 50 18.20 -11.66 -23.19
CA LEU A 50 18.58 -10.29 -22.84
C LEU A 50 18.91 -10.21 -21.34
N THR A 51 20.10 -10.67 -20.98
CA THR A 51 20.56 -10.60 -19.58
C THR A 51 20.76 -9.14 -19.15
N PHE A 52 20.72 -8.89 -17.85
CA PHE A 52 20.88 -7.51 -17.35
C PHE A 52 22.27 -6.93 -17.70
N SER A 53 23.30 -7.80 -17.76
CA SER A 53 24.64 -7.40 -18.17
C SER A 53 24.65 -7.02 -19.64
N ASP A 54 24.04 -7.83 -20.51
CA ASP A 54 23.98 -7.54 -21.95
C ASP A 54 23.25 -6.22 -22.21
N ILE A 55 22.13 -5.97 -21.53
CA ILE A 55 21.37 -4.71 -21.67
C ILE A 55 22.21 -3.50 -21.24
N LYS A 56 22.91 -3.58 -20.11
CA LYS A 56 23.80 -2.49 -19.66
C LYS A 56 24.95 -2.27 -20.63
N THR A 57 25.59 -3.34 -21.11
CA THR A 57 26.63 -3.24 -22.12
C THR A 57 26.11 -2.56 -23.37
N ILE A 58 24.97 -2.99 -23.93
CA ILE A 58 24.37 -2.39 -25.14
C ILE A 58 24.05 -0.91 -24.91
N ARG A 59 23.44 -0.56 -23.78
CA ARG A 59 23.10 0.82 -23.41
C ARG A 59 24.34 1.71 -23.31
N ASP A 60 25.39 1.22 -22.67
CA ASP A 60 26.57 2.01 -22.30
C ASP A 60 27.62 2.06 -23.43
N THR A 61 27.69 1.03 -24.30
CA THR A 61 28.61 0.98 -25.47
C THR A 61 27.99 1.58 -26.73
N ASN A 62 26.73 1.25 -27.04
CA ASN A 62 26.05 1.72 -28.24
C ASN A 62 24.65 2.24 -27.92
N LYS A 63 24.63 3.42 -27.30
CA LYS A 63 23.43 4.17 -26.94
C LYS A 63 22.44 4.28 -28.11
N THR A 64 22.92 4.54 -29.33
CA THR A 64 22.05 4.70 -30.51
C THR A 64 21.27 3.43 -30.84
N ASN A 65 21.93 2.26 -30.86
CA ASN A 65 21.26 0.98 -31.09
C ASN A 65 20.28 0.63 -29.96
N PHE A 66 20.65 0.92 -28.70
CA PHE A 66 19.77 0.72 -27.55
C PHE A 66 18.46 1.54 -27.67
N LEU A 67 18.59 2.83 -27.98
CA LEU A 67 17.44 3.73 -28.15
C LEU A 67 16.60 3.35 -29.38
N ASN A 68 17.24 2.94 -30.48
CA ASN A 68 16.55 2.43 -31.66
C ASN A 68 15.76 1.15 -31.38
N LEU A 69 16.31 0.21 -30.60
CA LEU A 69 15.61 -1.00 -30.19
C LEU A 69 14.30 -0.64 -29.47
N ILE A 70 14.35 0.24 -28.48
CA ILE A 70 13.16 0.66 -27.73
C ILE A 70 12.15 1.35 -28.65
N ARG A 71 12.60 2.26 -29.52
CA ARG A 71 11.75 2.97 -30.47
C ARG A 71 11.05 2.00 -31.43
N ILE A 72 11.79 1.10 -32.07
CA ILE A 72 11.27 0.19 -33.10
C ILE A 72 10.27 -0.81 -32.50
N ILE A 73 10.59 -1.38 -31.32
CA ILE A 73 9.66 -2.28 -30.62
C ILE A 73 8.37 -1.55 -30.22
N THR A 74 8.48 -0.28 -29.77
CA THR A 74 7.32 0.55 -29.44
C THR A 74 6.44 0.80 -30.67
N ILE A 75 7.04 1.18 -31.80
CA ILE A 75 6.32 1.40 -33.06
C ILE A 75 5.67 0.10 -33.53
N LYS A 76 6.36 -1.04 -33.45
CA LYS A 76 5.82 -2.33 -33.87
C LYS A 76 4.62 -2.77 -33.02
N LEU A 77 4.68 -2.55 -31.71
CA LEU A 77 3.56 -2.81 -30.79
C LEU A 77 2.32 -1.99 -31.21
N ILE A 78 2.50 -0.69 -31.47
CA ILE A 78 1.41 0.20 -31.91
C ILE A 78 0.87 -0.23 -33.28
N GLU A 79 1.74 -0.60 -34.22
CA GLU A 79 1.36 -1.07 -35.56
C GLU A 79 0.48 -2.34 -35.49
N ILE A 80 0.90 -3.35 -34.72
CA ILE A 80 0.14 -4.61 -34.59
C ILE A 80 -1.23 -4.35 -33.94
N SER A 81 -1.25 -3.61 -32.84
CA SER A 81 -2.47 -3.34 -32.05
C SER A 81 -3.49 -2.46 -32.77
N THR A 82 -3.06 -1.56 -33.64
CA THR A 82 -3.95 -0.69 -34.43
C THR A 82 -4.37 -1.31 -35.77
N SER A 83 -3.83 -2.49 -36.11
CA SER A 83 -4.20 -3.18 -37.34
C SER A 83 -5.65 -3.67 -37.29
N LYS A 84 -6.40 -3.46 -38.38
CA LYS A 84 -7.82 -3.86 -38.48
C LYS A 84 -8.07 -5.37 -38.34
N ASN A 85 -7.01 -6.17 -38.46
CA ASN A 85 -7.08 -7.63 -38.52
C ASN A 85 -6.68 -8.29 -37.19
N PHE A 86 -6.20 -7.53 -36.21
CA PHE A 86 -5.85 -8.05 -34.89
C PHE A 86 -7.11 -8.19 -34.00
N PRO A 87 -7.29 -9.30 -33.25
CA PRO A 87 -6.44 -10.51 -33.17
C PRO A 87 -6.90 -11.67 -34.08
N HIS A 88 -7.92 -11.46 -34.93
CA HIS A 88 -8.78 -12.51 -35.49
C HIS A 88 -8.17 -13.54 -36.47
N TYR A 89 -6.97 -13.35 -37.03
CA TYR A 89 -6.48 -14.21 -38.13
C TYR A 89 -5.16 -14.95 -37.88
N SER A 90 -4.39 -14.66 -36.83
CA SER A 90 -3.21 -15.48 -36.53
C SER A 90 -2.82 -15.47 -35.05
N LYS A 91 -2.63 -16.66 -34.46
CA LYS A 91 -1.93 -16.79 -33.16
C LYS A 91 -0.54 -16.14 -33.19
N ASN A 92 0.05 -16.03 -34.38
CA ASN A 92 1.35 -15.41 -34.60
C ASN A 92 1.37 -13.90 -34.26
N SER A 93 0.34 -13.13 -34.64
CA SER A 93 0.27 -11.69 -34.34
C SER A 93 0.12 -11.41 -32.84
N THR A 94 -0.64 -12.25 -32.11
CA THR A 94 -0.74 -12.16 -30.65
C THR A 94 0.59 -12.44 -29.98
N LYS A 95 1.29 -13.51 -30.41
CA LYS A 95 2.64 -13.82 -29.94
C LYS A 95 3.62 -12.68 -30.20
N GLN A 96 3.65 -12.12 -31.41
CA GLN A 96 4.51 -10.99 -31.76
C GLN A 96 4.23 -9.76 -30.88
N LEU A 97 2.96 -9.44 -30.64
CA LEU A 97 2.56 -8.34 -29.75
C LEU A 97 3.05 -8.57 -28.31
N LEU A 98 2.81 -9.76 -27.76
CA LEU A 98 3.26 -10.13 -26.41
C LEU A 98 4.79 -10.07 -26.29
N ASN A 99 5.52 -10.52 -27.31
CA ASN A 99 6.98 -10.41 -27.35
C ASN A 99 7.45 -8.95 -27.36
N CYS A 100 6.76 -8.04 -28.07
CA CYS A 100 7.04 -6.61 -27.99
C CYS A 100 6.81 -6.08 -26.56
N ILE A 101 5.70 -6.44 -25.93
CA ILE A 101 5.36 -6.04 -24.55
C ILE A 101 6.43 -6.50 -23.56
N ARG A 102 6.84 -7.78 -23.64
CA ARG A 102 7.87 -8.39 -22.78
C ARG A 102 9.23 -7.73 -22.98
N THR A 103 9.61 -7.47 -24.22
CA THR A 103 10.88 -6.80 -24.56
C THR A 103 10.92 -5.38 -23.99
N LEU A 104 9.87 -4.59 -24.16
CA LEU A 104 9.79 -3.25 -23.56
C LEU A 104 9.81 -3.30 -22.03
N THR A 105 9.05 -4.24 -21.43
CA THR A 105 9.04 -4.47 -19.97
C THR A 105 10.45 -4.74 -19.45
N ARG A 106 11.28 -5.44 -20.23
CA ARG A 106 12.66 -5.75 -19.88
C ARG A 106 13.62 -4.57 -20.05
N LEU A 107 13.45 -3.74 -21.08
CA LEU A 107 14.39 -2.67 -21.43
C LEU A 107 14.15 -1.34 -20.70
N ILE A 108 12.90 -0.94 -20.51
CA ILE A 108 12.53 0.38 -19.95
C ILE A 108 13.15 0.66 -18.56
N PRO A 109 13.22 -0.31 -17.62
CA PRO A 109 13.91 -0.10 -16.35
C PRO A 109 15.37 0.39 -16.50
N PHE A 110 16.12 -0.17 -17.46
CA PHE A 110 17.52 0.20 -17.69
C PHE A 110 17.67 1.55 -18.40
N LEU A 111 16.63 1.98 -19.13
CA LEU A 111 16.54 3.33 -19.70
C LEU A 111 16.36 4.38 -18.59
N PHE A 112 15.49 4.11 -17.60
CA PHE A 112 15.24 5.04 -16.48
C PHE A 112 16.37 5.08 -15.43
N GLU A 113 17.19 4.02 -15.34
CA GLU A 113 18.33 3.93 -14.43
C GLU A 113 19.37 5.06 -14.63
N LYS A 114 19.57 5.51 -15.87
CA LYS A 114 20.59 6.50 -16.23
C LYS A 114 19.95 7.89 -16.38
N THR A 115 20.26 8.78 -15.43
CA THR A 115 19.76 10.16 -15.44
C THR A 115 20.19 10.98 -16.66
N GLU A 116 21.34 10.65 -17.26
CA GLU A 116 21.85 11.28 -18.50
C GLU A 116 20.95 11.01 -19.72
N LEU A 117 20.17 9.91 -19.72
CA LEU A 117 19.27 9.56 -20.82
C LEU A 117 17.93 10.28 -20.77
N GLN A 118 17.72 11.19 -19.81
CA GLN A 118 16.44 11.88 -19.66
C GLN A 118 16.07 12.72 -20.89
N GLU A 119 17.05 13.35 -21.54
CA GLU A 119 16.83 14.06 -22.80
C GLU A 119 16.46 13.11 -23.94
N ASP A 120 17.11 11.94 -24.01
CA ASP A 120 16.79 10.93 -25.03
C ASP A 120 15.40 10.33 -24.84
N ILE A 121 14.98 10.09 -23.59
CA ILE A 121 13.61 9.67 -23.25
C ILE A 121 12.62 10.71 -23.79
N ASN A 122 12.93 12.00 -23.59
CA ASN A 122 12.11 13.10 -24.10
C ASN A 122 12.11 13.14 -25.63
N ASN A 123 13.24 12.91 -26.28
CA ASN A 123 13.34 12.88 -27.75
C ASN A 123 12.56 11.72 -28.36
N ILE A 124 12.64 10.52 -27.77
CA ILE A 124 11.96 9.33 -28.29
C ILE A 124 10.45 9.42 -28.08
N PHE A 125 10.01 9.72 -26.86
CA PHE A 125 8.60 9.59 -26.47
C PHE A 125 7.81 10.90 -26.55
N TRP A 126 8.47 12.04 -26.35
CA TRP A 126 7.83 13.34 -26.12
C TRP A 126 8.24 14.41 -27.14
N ASN A 127 8.69 14.01 -28.33
CA ASN A 127 8.99 14.91 -29.45
C ASN A 127 8.11 14.59 -30.67
N LEU A 128 7.68 15.63 -31.39
CA LEU A 128 6.90 15.54 -32.61
C LEU A 128 7.82 15.28 -33.81
N GLY A 129 7.44 14.37 -34.70
CA GLY A 129 8.17 14.12 -35.95
C GLY A 129 9.43 13.26 -35.83
N TYR A 130 10.00 13.05 -34.63
CA TYR A 130 11.15 12.15 -34.41
C TYR A 130 10.89 10.69 -34.83
N ASN A 131 9.61 10.30 -34.87
CA ASN A 131 9.17 8.95 -35.18
C ASN A 131 8.49 8.82 -36.56
N ASN A 132 8.52 9.87 -37.38
CA ASN A 132 8.07 9.78 -38.77
C ASN A 132 9.13 9.00 -39.56
N ILE A 133 8.89 7.71 -39.76
CA ILE A 133 9.74 6.85 -40.60
C ILE A 133 9.42 7.20 -42.06
N ASP A 134 10.28 7.99 -42.71
CA ASP A 134 10.26 8.08 -44.17
C ASP A 134 11.05 6.87 -44.73
N PHE A 135 10.36 5.90 -45.30
CA PHE A 135 10.95 4.63 -45.77
C PHE A 135 11.89 4.80 -46.99
N LYS A 136 12.13 6.04 -47.44
CA LYS A 136 12.92 6.35 -48.63
C LYS A 136 14.35 6.82 -48.34
N ASP A 137 14.69 7.20 -47.10
CA ASP A 137 16.06 7.61 -46.75
C ASP A 137 16.50 7.04 -45.37
N PRO A 138 17.29 5.96 -45.34
CA PRO A 138 17.59 5.20 -44.11
C PRO A 138 18.67 5.83 -43.20
N PHE A 139 19.23 7.00 -43.56
CA PHE A 139 20.37 7.60 -42.83
C PHE A 139 20.11 8.97 -42.19
N ASN A 140 18.91 9.56 -42.34
CA ASN A 140 18.65 10.90 -41.80
C ASN A 140 17.54 10.90 -40.74
N GLY A 141 17.92 10.66 -39.49
CA GLY A 141 17.06 10.89 -38.32
C GLY A 141 16.86 12.37 -37.96
N ASN A 142 17.46 13.30 -38.71
CA ASN A 142 17.40 14.75 -38.51
C ASN A 142 16.99 15.48 -39.79
N SER A 143 15.72 15.41 -40.19
CA SER A 143 15.18 16.40 -41.14
C SER A 143 13.66 16.47 -41.12
N ALA A 144 13.12 17.30 -40.23
CA ALA A 144 11.85 17.99 -40.44
C ALA A 144 11.84 19.34 -39.69
N ILE A 145 12.92 20.12 -39.83
CA ILE A 145 12.82 21.58 -39.78
C ILE A 145 13.12 22.01 -41.20
N SER A 146 12.09 22.29 -41.98
CA SER A 146 12.28 23.02 -43.23
C SER A 146 12.89 24.37 -42.88
N SER A 147 14.13 24.53 -43.28
CA SER A 147 14.81 25.79 -43.48
C SER A 147 14.01 26.67 -44.44
N ASN A 148 13.06 27.43 -43.89
CA ASN A 148 12.57 28.68 -44.45
C ASN A 148 12.83 29.81 -43.45
N ALA A 149 14.11 29.99 -43.10
CA ALA A 149 14.62 31.26 -42.63
C ALA A 149 15.22 31.96 -43.86
N THR A 150 14.39 32.69 -44.60
CA THR A 150 14.90 33.66 -45.57
C THR A 150 15.55 34.79 -44.80
N VAL A 151 16.87 34.90 -44.96
CA VAL A 151 17.73 35.91 -44.34
C VAL A 151 17.37 37.29 -44.90
N GLY A 152 16.80 38.14 -44.06
CA GLY A 152 16.64 39.57 -44.30
C GLY A 152 17.31 40.34 -43.18
N SER A 153 18.57 40.71 -43.39
CA SER A 153 19.23 41.81 -42.67
C SER A 153 18.34 43.05 -42.75
N PHE A 154 18.14 43.78 -41.65
CA PHE A 154 18.48 45.22 -41.53
C PHE A 154 18.08 45.80 -40.16
N THR A 155 18.82 46.85 -39.85
CA THR A 155 18.96 47.68 -38.67
C THR A 155 17.68 48.37 -38.16
N THR A 156 17.78 48.84 -36.92
CA THR A 156 16.92 49.80 -36.23
C THR A 156 16.47 50.98 -37.11
N ASP A 157 15.20 51.36 -37.02
CA ASP A 157 14.80 52.74 -36.68
C ASP A 157 13.27 52.92 -36.52
N THR A 158 12.96 53.99 -35.78
CA THR A 158 11.71 54.48 -35.20
C THR A 158 10.64 55.01 -36.17
N ASN A 159 9.41 55.07 -35.65
CA ASN A 159 8.29 56.02 -35.93
C ASN A 159 7.21 55.74 -37.01
N ASN A 160 5.96 55.83 -36.52
CA ASN A 160 4.74 56.44 -37.08
C ASN A 160 3.95 55.87 -38.30
N SER A 161 2.66 55.63 -38.00
CA SER A 161 1.43 56.06 -38.71
C SER A 161 0.90 55.38 -40.00
N SER A 162 -0.35 54.90 -39.87
CA SER A 162 -1.54 55.08 -40.73
C SER A 162 -1.66 54.51 -42.17
N PHE A 163 -2.73 53.69 -42.34
CA PHE A 163 -3.77 53.63 -43.39
C PHE A 163 -3.45 53.78 -44.91
N SER A 164 -4.04 52.82 -45.67
CA SER A 164 -4.88 52.98 -46.88
C SER A 164 -4.42 52.41 -48.25
N ASN A 165 -5.35 51.61 -48.82
CA ASN A 165 -5.69 51.19 -50.18
C ASN A 165 -4.97 51.76 -51.43
N SER A 166 -4.72 50.88 -52.42
CA SER A 166 -5.34 50.88 -53.78
C SER A 166 -4.40 50.58 -54.96
N SER A 167 -4.89 49.67 -55.81
CA SER A 167 -4.65 49.32 -57.22
C SER A 167 -3.76 50.18 -58.14
N THR A 168 -3.06 49.52 -59.09
CA THR A 168 -3.27 49.64 -60.56
C THR A 168 -2.41 48.68 -61.39
N LYS A 169 -3.00 48.17 -62.49
CA LYS A 169 -2.46 47.34 -63.60
C LYS A 169 -1.55 48.22 -64.52
N ALA A 170 -0.78 47.79 -65.53
CA ALA A 170 -0.86 46.74 -66.57
C ALA A 170 0.53 46.68 -67.28
N ASN A 171 1.13 45.54 -67.69
CA ASN A 171 0.85 44.61 -68.82
C ASN A 171 1.74 44.88 -70.07
N ILE A 172 2.04 43.81 -70.86
CA ILE A 172 2.77 43.68 -72.17
C ILE A 172 4.08 42.85 -72.02
N ASN A 173 4.37 41.73 -72.73
CA ASN A 173 3.69 40.94 -73.78
C ASN A 173 4.46 39.60 -74.06
N LEU A 174 3.71 38.49 -74.25
CA LEU A 174 3.86 37.43 -75.29
C LEU A 174 4.92 36.26 -75.14
N PRO A 175 4.69 35.05 -75.73
CA PRO A 175 4.21 33.89 -74.95
C PRO A 175 4.81 32.48 -75.26
N ILE A 176 4.51 31.54 -74.34
CA ILE A 176 4.25 30.07 -74.45
C ILE A 176 5.39 29.09 -74.84
N ASN A 177 5.84 28.32 -73.84
CA ASN A 177 5.77 26.84 -73.85
C ASN A 177 5.52 26.33 -72.40
N LYS A 178 4.48 25.50 -72.22
CA LYS A 178 3.88 25.15 -70.92
C LYS A 178 4.77 24.24 -70.06
N SER A 179 5.22 24.77 -68.92
CA SER A 179 5.59 24.03 -67.71
C SER A 179 4.34 23.80 -66.84
N PRO A 180 4.18 22.66 -66.15
CA PRO A 180 3.11 22.50 -65.18
C PRO A 180 3.44 23.29 -63.90
N SER A 181 2.88 24.50 -63.77
CA SER A 181 2.67 25.19 -62.50
C SER A 181 1.76 24.32 -61.63
N SER A 182 2.11 23.90 -60.41
CA SER A 182 2.45 24.71 -59.22
C SER A 182 1.41 25.78 -58.88
N THR A 183 0.12 25.46 -59.00
CA THR A 183 -0.99 26.06 -58.25
C THR A 183 -2.15 25.07 -58.20
N ASP A 184 -1.98 23.96 -57.50
CA ASP A 184 -3.09 23.28 -56.84
C ASP A 184 -2.80 23.36 -55.35
N VAL A 185 -3.31 24.42 -54.73
CA VAL A 185 -3.40 24.48 -53.27
C VAL A 185 -4.44 23.44 -52.88
N ASN A 186 -3.97 22.26 -52.45
CA ASN A 186 -4.82 21.26 -51.84
C ASN A 186 -5.21 21.73 -50.42
N VAL A 187 -6.06 22.77 -50.35
CA VAL A 187 -6.75 23.18 -49.12
C VAL A 187 -7.82 22.11 -48.85
N GLY A 188 -7.45 21.02 -48.19
CA GLY A 188 -8.45 19.98 -47.89
C GLY A 188 -7.98 18.62 -47.37
N ALA A 189 -6.68 18.33 -47.30
CA ALA A 189 -6.23 17.13 -46.59
C ALA A 189 -5.88 17.52 -45.14
N PRO A 190 -6.60 17.03 -44.10
CA PRO A 190 -6.14 17.22 -42.74
C PRO A 190 -4.81 16.48 -42.63
N SER A 191 -3.71 17.21 -42.48
CA SER A 191 -2.44 16.63 -42.04
C SER A 191 -2.76 15.83 -40.78
N LYS A 192 -2.62 14.49 -40.81
CA LYS A 192 -2.77 13.64 -39.63
C LYS A 192 -1.99 14.30 -38.50
N LEU A 193 -2.70 14.76 -37.46
CA LEU A 193 -2.07 15.39 -36.30
C LEU A 193 -1.09 14.36 -35.73
N VAL A 194 0.22 14.58 -35.92
CA VAL A 194 1.25 13.65 -35.47
C VAL A 194 1.25 13.71 -33.94
N LYS A 195 0.99 12.59 -33.28
CA LYS A 195 1.00 12.50 -31.81
C LYS A 195 2.37 12.03 -31.31
N PRO A 196 2.84 12.46 -30.13
CA PRO A 196 4.06 11.91 -29.52
C PRO A 196 3.97 10.39 -29.30
N LEU A 197 5.08 9.68 -29.44
CA LEU A 197 5.10 8.22 -29.32
C LEU A 197 4.70 7.73 -27.92
N GLY A 198 5.07 8.48 -26.87
CA GLY A 198 4.68 8.17 -25.49
C GLY A 198 3.17 8.29 -25.25
N GLU A 199 2.51 9.28 -25.87
CA GLU A 199 1.05 9.40 -25.85
C GLU A 199 0.42 8.19 -26.56
N GLN A 200 0.86 7.90 -27.79
CA GLN A 200 0.33 6.79 -28.57
C GLN A 200 0.47 5.46 -27.82
N LEU A 201 1.65 5.20 -27.24
CA LEU A 201 1.90 3.97 -26.47
C LEU A 201 0.94 3.81 -25.29
N ILE A 202 0.75 4.84 -24.46
CA ILE A 202 -0.14 4.76 -23.31
C ILE A 202 -1.60 4.54 -23.74
N HIS A 203 -2.07 5.27 -24.75
CA HIS A 203 -3.44 5.09 -25.27
C HIS A 203 -3.63 3.70 -25.88
N THR A 204 -2.66 3.21 -26.64
CA THR A 204 -2.67 1.86 -27.21
C THR A 204 -2.70 0.78 -26.14
N LEU A 205 -1.91 0.89 -25.06
CA LEU A 205 -1.92 -0.11 -23.98
C LEU A 205 -3.26 -0.13 -23.23
N VAL A 206 -3.90 1.03 -23.04
CA VAL A 206 -5.24 1.10 -22.44
C VAL A 206 -6.28 0.52 -23.40
N ASP A 207 -6.18 0.78 -24.69
CA ASP A 207 -7.06 0.17 -25.70
C ASP A 207 -6.88 -1.36 -25.75
N LEU A 208 -5.65 -1.86 -25.63
CA LEU A 208 -5.34 -3.30 -25.57
C LEU A 208 -5.95 -3.99 -24.35
N LEU A 209 -6.14 -3.30 -23.22
CA LEU A 209 -6.83 -3.84 -22.05
C LEU A 209 -8.33 -4.09 -22.28
N PHE A 210 -8.89 -3.55 -23.35
CA PHE A 210 -10.30 -3.65 -23.74
C PHE A 210 -10.45 -4.17 -25.18
N MET A 211 -9.50 -4.98 -25.66
CA MET A 211 -9.54 -5.53 -27.02
C MET A 211 -10.27 -6.87 -27.05
N ASN A 212 -11.30 -6.98 -27.88
CA ASN A 212 -12.06 -8.22 -28.09
C ASN A 212 -11.13 -9.32 -28.61
N ASN A 213 -11.27 -10.53 -28.06
CA ASN A 213 -10.49 -11.72 -28.39
C ASN A 213 -9.00 -11.64 -28.04
N PHE A 214 -8.63 -10.68 -27.19
CA PHE A 214 -7.30 -10.59 -26.59
C PHE A 214 -7.40 -10.44 -25.07
N THR A 215 -8.11 -9.42 -24.59
CA THR A 215 -8.35 -9.19 -23.15
C THR A 215 -9.83 -9.15 -22.78
N LEU A 216 -10.73 -9.37 -23.74
CA LEU A 216 -12.16 -9.55 -23.55
C LEU A 216 -12.60 -10.82 -24.27
N THR A 217 -13.67 -11.45 -23.76
CA THR A 217 -14.31 -12.62 -24.36
C THR A 217 -14.96 -12.29 -25.70
N GLU A 218 -15.24 -13.31 -26.51
CA GLU A 218 -15.83 -13.15 -27.84
C GLU A 218 -17.15 -12.37 -27.81
N SER A 219 -17.17 -11.24 -28.52
CA SER A 219 -18.33 -10.38 -28.76
C SER A 219 -18.57 -10.24 -30.27
N HIS A 220 -19.79 -9.85 -30.66
CA HIS A 220 -20.11 -9.58 -32.07
C HIS A 220 -19.36 -8.35 -32.64
N ALA A 221 -18.82 -7.48 -31.77
CA ALA A 221 -18.07 -6.30 -32.16
C ALA A 221 -16.59 -6.61 -32.46
N LYS A 222 -16.05 -6.05 -33.55
CA LYS A 222 -14.62 -6.12 -33.88
C LYS A 222 -13.86 -4.95 -33.24
N GLY A 223 -12.70 -5.22 -32.64
CA GLY A 223 -11.79 -4.20 -32.11
C GLY A 223 -11.98 -3.94 -30.62
N VAL A 224 -11.82 -2.67 -30.22
CA VAL A 224 -11.84 -2.24 -28.81
C VAL A 224 -13.26 -1.98 -28.35
N GLU A 225 -13.65 -2.58 -27.23
CA GLU A 225 -14.96 -2.42 -26.60
C GLU A 225 -14.79 -2.12 -25.11
N PHE A 226 -15.22 -0.95 -24.64
CA PHE A 226 -15.01 -0.51 -23.26
C PHE A 226 -16.02 -1.12 -22.27
N THR A 227 -15.91 -2.43 -22.07
CA THR A 227 -16.71 -3.23 -21.13
C THR A 227 -15.95 -3.49 -19.84
N ILE A 228 -16.61 -3.34 -18.69
CA ILE A 228 -15.99 -3.51 -17.37
C ILE A 228 -15.70 -4.99 -17.12
N TRP A 229 -14.47 -5.32 -16.69
CA TRP A 229 -14.01 -6.71 -16.54
C TRP A 229 -14.81 -7.56 -15.55
N GLU A 230 -15.23 -6.97 -14.43
CA GLU A 230 -15.98 -7.67 -13.39
C GLU A 230 -17.13 -6.83 -12.87
N ILE A 231 -18.22 -7.51 -12.48
CA ILE A 231 -19.39 -6.86 -11.88
C ILE A 231 -19.04 -6.15 -10.56
N GLY A 232 -19.66 -5.00 -10.31
CA GLY A 232 -19.32 -4.11 -9.21
C GLY A 232 -19.75 -2.67 -9.51
N ILE A 233 -18.88 -1.69 -9.29
CA ILE A 233 -19.17 -0.30 -9.63
C ILE A 233 -19.23 -0.14 -11.14
N GLY A 234 -20.27 0.52 -11.63
CA GLY A 234 -20.50 0.75 -13.06
C GLY A 234 -20.97 -0.47 -13.85
N SER A 235 -21.06 -1.66 -13.25
CA SER A 235 -21.49 -2.89 -13.93
C SER A 235 -22.39 -3.73 -13.01
N ASN A 236 -23.62 -3.98 -13.48
CA ASN A 236 -24.60 -4.82 -12.79
C ASN A 236 -24.75 -6.14 -13.55
N GLY A 237 -24.77 -7.27 -12.84
CA GLY A 237 -24.94 -8.57 -13.47
C GLY A 237 -24.61 -9.72 -12.54
N LYS A 238 -24.72 -10.94 -13.06
CA LYS A 238 -24.21 -12.13 -12.39
C LYS A 238 -22.69 -12.18 -12.58
N TYR A 239 -22.00 -12.73 -11.60
CA TYR A 239 -20.57 -12.98 -11.73
C TYR A 239 -20.33 -14.06 -12.77
N GLU A 240 -19.41 -13.77 -13.69
CA GLU A 240 -18.93 -14.71 -14.70
C GLU A 240 -17.55 -15.21 -14.31
N ASN A 241 -17.26 -16.47 -14.65
CA ASN A 241 -15.99 -17.07 -14.29
C ASN A 241 -14.87 -16.45 -15.14
N PRO A 242 -13.71 -16.15 -14.54
CA PRO A 242 -12.58 -15.58 -15.25
C PRO A 242 -12.00 -16.61 -16.24
N ASP A 243 -11.28 -16.10 -17.24
CA ASP A 243 -10.60 -16.90 -18.25
C ASP A 243 -9.08 -16.70 -18.10
N PRO A 244 -8.29 -17.78 -17.93
CA PRO A 244 -6.86 -17.67 -17.70
C PRO A 244 -6.08 -17.13 -18.91
N GLU A 245 -6.53 -17.35 -20.14
CA GLU A 245 -5.85 -16.80 -21.33
C GLU A 245 -6.02 -15.28 -21.38
N ILE A 246 -7.25 -14.81 -21.20
CA ILE A 246 -7.57 -13.37 -21.12
C ILE A 246 -6.82 -12.70 -19.96
N ASP A 247 -6.82 -13.32 -18.78
CA ASP A 247 -6.15 -12.77 -17.61
C ASP A 247 -4.63 -12.75 -17.76
N SER A 248 -4.03 -13.71 -18.49
CA SER A 248 -2.61 -13.69 -18.83
C SER A 248 -2.24 -12.51 -19.73
N ASN A 249 -3.06 -12.22 -20.75
CA ASN A 249 -2.86 -11.07 -21.63
C ASN A 249 -3.02 -9.74 -20.87
N ARG A 250 -4.06 -9.62 -20.03
CA ARG A 250 -4.27 -8.44 -19.17
C ARG A 250 -3.08 -8.19 -18.25
N LEU A 251 -2.55 -9.25 -17.64
CA LEU A 251 -1.39 -9.18 -16.74
C LEU A 251 -0.16 -8.60 -17.46
N GLU A 252 0.14 -9.08 -18.66
CA GLU A 252 1.31 -8.60 -19.42
C GLU A 252 1.17 -7.14 -19.84
N VAL A 253 -0.02 -6.71 -20.27
CA VAL A 253 -0.29 -5.31 -20.62
C VAL A 253 -0.19 -4.40 -19.37
N LEU A 254 -0.81 -4.78 -18.25
CA LEU A 254 -0.72 -4.04 -16.99
C LEU A 254 0.72 -3.94 -16.48
N ARG A 255 1.51 -5.00 -16.65
CA ARG A 255 2.93 -5.03 -16.28
C ARG A 255 3.74 -3.98 -17.05
N LEU A 256 3.52 -3.87 -18.36
CA LEU A 256 4.20 -2.84 -19.16
C LEU A 256 3.74 -1.43 -18.76
N ILE A 257 2.45 -1.22 -18.52
CA ILE A 257 1.94 0.08 -18.05
C ILE A 257 2.62 0.46 -16.73
N LEU A 258 2.65 -0.45 -15.74
CA LEU A 258 3.31 -0.20 -14.46
C LEU A 258 4.81 0.08 -14.63
N THR A 259 5.46 -0.61 -15.58
CA THR A 259 6.88 -0.39 -15.91
C THR A 259 7.12 1.01 -16.48
N LEU A 260 6.27 1.49 -17.41
CA LEU A 260 6.39 2.82 -18.01
C LEU A 260 6.20 3.95 -16.99
N VAL A 261 5.31 3.78 -16.02
CA VAL A 261 5.05 4.80 -14.99
C VAL A 261 6.05 4.74 -13.81
N SER A 262 7.03 3.83 -13.85
CA SER A 262 7.97 3.57 -12.74
C SER A 262 9.16 4.54 -12.62
N GLN A 263 9.13 5.69 -13.30
CA GLN A 263 10.19 6.70 -13.23
C GLN A 263 10.45 7.20 -11.80
N GLY A 264 9.42 7.19 -10.94
CA GLY A 264 9.54 7.53 -9.52
C GLY A 264 10.55 6.69 -8.75
N LEU A 265 10.80 5.43 -9.16
CA LEU A 265 11.81 4.54 -8.54
C LEU A 265 13.25 5.06 -8.65
N TYR A 266 13.51 5.90 -9.67
CA TYR A 266 14.85 6.37 -10.00
C TYR A 266 15.08 7.82 -9.54
N THR A 267 14.14 8.39 -8.79
CA THR A 267 14.17 9.78 -8.34
C THR A 267 14.28 9.85 -6.82
N TYR A 268 15.04 10.83 -6.30
CA TYR A 268 15.13 11.03 -4.85
C TYR A 268 13.80 11.53 -4.26
N PRO A 269 13.44 11.18 -3.01
CA PRO A 269 12.18 11.60 -2.39
C PRO A 269 11.93 13.12 -2.40
N LYS A 270 13.00 13.93 -2.32
CA LYS A 270 12.90 15.41 -2.37
C LYS A 270 12.43 15.95 -3.74
N GLN A 271 12.63 15.18 -4.82
CA GLN A 271 12.41 15.62 -6.21
C GLN A 271 11.24 14.89 -6.89
N ILE A 272 10.79 13.76 -6.34
CA ILE A 272 9.79 12.90 -6.97
C ILE A 272 8.49 13.64 -7.30
N VAL A 273 8.03 14.52 -6.42
CA VAL A 273 6.80 15.32 -6.60
C VAL A 273 6.95 16.41 -7.68
N SER A 274 8.14 17.02 -7.79
CA SER A 274 8.40 18.10 -8.75
C SER A 274 8.68 17.59 -10.17
N THR A 275 9.29 16.42 -10.28
CA THR A 275 9.63 15.79 -11.57
C THR A 275 8.48 14.94 -12.08
N GLY A 276 7.93 14.07 -11.23
CA GLY A 276 6.91 13.08 -11.55
C GLY A 276 7.27 12.17 -12.73
N SER A 277 6.25 11.64 -13.39
CA SER A 277 6.39 10.80 -14.58
C SER A 277 5.48 11.30 -15.71
N ARG A 278 6.07 11.59 -16.88
CA ARG A 278 5.29 12.02 -18.06
C ARG A 278 4.32 10.94 -18.53
N PHE A 279 4.72 9.67 -18.47
CA PHE A 279 3.83 8.53 -18.78
C PHE A 279 2.64 8.48 -17.82
N LEU A 280 2.88 8.62 -16.52
CA LEU A 280 1.81 8.63 -15.51
C LEU A 280 0.91 9.86 -15.66
N THR A 281 1.50 11.03 -15.91
CA THR A 281 0.76 12.27 -16.21
C THR A 281 -0.18 12.08 -17.39
N VAL A 282 0.29 11.51 -18.51
CA VAL A 282 -0.56 11.23 -19.68
C VAL A 282 -1.67 10.23 -19.33
N LEU A 283 -1.34 9.13 -18.65
CA LEU A 283 -2.31 8.11 -18.22
C LEU A 283 -3.43 8.71 -17.37
N VAL A 284 -3.11 9.56 -16.39
CA VAL A 284 -4.12 10.10 -15.46
C VAL A 284 -4.79 11.40 -15.91
N SER A 285 -4.40 12.00 -17.04
CA SER A 285 -4.96 13.32 -17.44
C SER A 285 -5.51 13.40 -18.87
N THR A 286 -5.15 12.48 -19.77
CA THR A 286 -5.44 12.63 -21.22
C THR A 286 -6.40 11.59 -21.78
N ILE A 287 -6.68 10.52 -21.03
CA ILE A 287 -7.57 9.46 -21.49
C ILE A 287 -9.01 9.96 -21.49
N GLY A 288 -9.73 9.74 -22.60
CA GLY A 288 -11.12 10.17 -22.75
C GLY A 288 -12.03 9.64 -21.64
N ARG A 289 -12.97 10.47 -21.19
CA ARG A 289 -13.79 10.25 -19.98
C ARG A 289 -14.44 8.85 -19.89
N LEU A 290 -15.06 8.38 -20.97
CA LEU A 290 -15.74 7.07 -20.97
C LEU A 290 -14.73 5.92 -20.90
N LYS A 291 -13.67 5.96 -21.71
CA LYS A 291 -12.59 4.97 -21.69
C LYS A 291 -11.97 4.86 -20.30
N PHE A 292 -11.67 6.02 -19.70
CA PHE A 292 -11.03 6.10 -18.40
C PHE A 292 -11.92 5.58 -17.27
N LEU A 293 -13.23 5.85 -17.35
CA LEU A 293 -14.20 5.33 -16.40
C LEU A 293 -14.22 3.79 -16.40
N THR A 294 -14.35 3.18 -17.58
CA THR A 294 -14.33 1.71 -17.71
C THR A 294 -13.01 1.13 -17.20
N PHE A 295 -11.89 1.78 -17.51
CA PHE A 295 -10.56 1.39 -17.03
C PHE A 295 -10.49 1.35 -15.50
N ILE A 296 -10.85 2.44 -14.82
CA ILE A 296 -10.79 2.51 -13.35
C ILE A 296 -11.79 1.56 -12.69
N CYS A 297 -13.03 1.45 -13.21
CA CYS A 297 -14.01 0.49 -12.71
C CYS A 297 -13.52 -0.95 -12.81
N SER A 298 -12.84 -1.30 -13.91
CA SER A 298 -12.32 -2.66 -14.13
C SER A 298 -11.24 -3.03 -13.12
N LEU A 299 -10.28 -2.13 -12.87
CA LEU A 299 -9.25 -2.34 -11.85
C LEU A 299 -9.88 -2.42 -10.44
N LEU A 300 -10.76 -1.48 -10.11
CA LEU A 300 -11.37 -1.41 -8.79
C LEU A 300 -12.25 -2.63 -8.48
N ASN A 301 -13.09 -3.07 -9.43
CA ASN A 301 -14.00 -4.20 -9.21
C ASN A 301 -13.23 -5.51 -9.04
N LEU A 302 -12.17 -5.72 -9.83
CA LEU A 302 -11.26 -6.86 -9.68
C LEU A 302 -10.64 -6.90 -8.28
N VAL A 303 -10.10 -5.77 -7.80
CA VAL A 303 -9.50 -5.68 -6.46
C VAL A 303 -10.56 -5.89 -5.37
N CYS A 304 -11.69 -5.18 -5.41
CA CYS A 304 -12.75 -5.31 -4.42
C CYS A 304 -13.32 -6.74 -4.35
N ARG A 305 -13.48 -7.42 -5.49
CA ARG A 305 -13.90 -8.82 -5.53
C ARG A 305 -12.90 -9.74 -4.85
N SER A 306 -11.62 -9.61 -5.18
CA SER A 306 -10.54 -10.43 -4.57
C SER A 306 -10.46 -10.28 -3.05
N CYS A 307 -10.94 -9.14 -2.52
CA CYS A 307 -10.95 -8.86 -1.09
C CYS A 307 -12.08 -9.58 -0.33
N LYS A 308 -13.11 -10.10 -1.03
CA LYS A 308 -14.25 -10.79 -0.39
C LYS A 308 -13.79 -11.96 0.47
N ALA A 309 -14.53 -12.20 1.56
CA ALA A 309 -14.28 -13.30 2.48
C ALA A 309 -14.82 -14.64 1.96
N ASP A 310 -15.84 -14.58 1.09
CA ASP A 310 -16.48 -15.72 0.45
C ASP A 310 -15.57 -16.33 -0.63
N ASN A 311 -15.17 -17.58 -0.43
CA ASN A 311 -14.23 -18.27 -1.32
C ASN A 311 -14.84 -18.55 -2.70
N ASP A 312 -16.17 -18.69 -2.80
CA ASP A 312 -16.83 -19.02 -4.06
C ASP A 312 -17.00 -17.78 -4.95
N ASN A 313 -17.05 -16.60 -4.32
CA ASN A 313 -17.35 -15.32 -5.00
C ASN A 313 -16.19 -14.32 -5.00
N ASN A 314 -15.02 -14.67 -4.47
CA ASN A 314 -13.83 -13.80 -4.47
C ASN A 314 -13.05 -13.78 -5.79
N GLY A 315 -13.38 -14.67 -6.73
CA GLY A 315 -12.76 -14.74 -8.05
C GLY A 315 -11.25 -15.02 -8.05
N MET A 316 -10.71 -15.64 -6.98
CA MET A 316 -9.30 -16.01 -6.90
C MET A 316 -8.99 -17.36 -7.54
N VAL A 317 -10.00 -18.17 -7.81
CA VAL A 317 -9.88 -19.52 -8.38
C VAL A 317 -10.74 -19.62 -9.63
N TYR A 318 -10.23 -20.33 -10.64
CA TYR A 318 -10.99 -20.67 -11.84
C TYR A 318 -11.85 -21.90 -11.55
N THR A 319 -13.14 -21.83 -11.89
CA THR A 319 -14.12 -22.88 -11.53
C THR A 319 -13.96 -24.17 -12.33
N GLU A 320 -13.39 -24.09 -13.53
CA GLU A 320 -13.21 -25.26 -14.38
C GLU A 320 -12.14 -26.19 -13.80
N SER A 321 -12.45 -27.49 -13.69
CA SER A 321 -11.59 -28.49 -13.05
C SER A 321 -10.18 -28.56 -13.67
N GLN A 322 -10.07 -28.24 -14.95
CA GLN A 322 -8.82 -28.16 -15.71
C GLN A 322 -7.86 -27.04 -15.24
N TYR A 323 -8.35 -26.06 -14.49
CA TYR A 323 -7.59 -24.90 -14.02
C TYR A 323 -7.38 -24.87 -12.49
N SER A 324 -7.44 -26.04 -11.84
CA SER A 324 -7.30 -26.19 -10.39
C SER A 324 -5.87 -26.08 -9.83
N GLY A 325 -4.85 -25.93 -10.68
CA GLY A 325 -3.44 -25.88 -10.26
C GLY A 325 -3.00 -24.54 -9.64
N ASN A 326 -2.01 -24.59 -8.74
CA ASN A 326 -1.45 -23.41 -8.04
C ASN A 326 -1.00 -22.27 -8.99
N LYS A 327 -0.53 -22.61 -10.19
CA LYS A 327 -0.13 -21.63 -11.21
C LYS A 327 -1.26 -20.68 -11.64
N TYR A 328 -2.51 -21.17 -11.64
CA TYR A 328 -3.67 -20.37 -12.02
C TYR A 328 -4.08 -19.42 -10.89
N VAL A 329 -4.03 -19.88 -9.63
CA VAL A 329 -4.22 -18.99 -8.47
C VAL A 329 -3.14 -17.91 -8.43
N ALA A 330 -1.88 -18.27 -8.72
CA ALA A 330 -0.79 -17.32 -8.84
C ALA A 330 -1.02 -16.31 -9.99
N LEU A 331 -1.57 -16.74 -11.12
CA LEU A 331 -1.96 -15.85 -12.22
C LEU A 331 -2.99 -14.81 -11.77
N ARG A 332 -4.10 -15.23 -11.15
CA ARG A 332 -5.13 -14.29 -10.63
C ARG A 332 -4.55 -13.35 -9.60
N ARG A 333 -3.74 -13.87 -8.68
CA ARG A 333 -3.07 -13.07 -7.66
C ARG A 333 -2.15 -12.00 -8.27
N ASN A 334 -1.34 -12.36 -9.27
CA ASN A 334 -0.47 -11.40 -9.95
C ASN A 334 -1.31 -10.34 -10.67
N LEU A 335 -2.36 -10.74 -11.40
CA LEU A 335 -3.25 -9.80 -12.07
C LEU A 335 -3.85 -8.77 -11.09
N VAL A 336 -4.41 -9.25 -9.97
CA VAL A 336 -4.96 -8.39 -8.91
C VAL A 336 -3.88 -7.48 -8.32
N SER A 337 -2.66 -8.01 -8.10
CA SER A 337 -1.53 -7.23 -7.56
C SER A 337 -1.17 -6.07 -8.48
N PHE A 338 -0.97 -6.33 -9.78
CA PHE A 338 -0.65 -5.27 -10.76
C PHE A 338 -1.80 -4.27 -10.91
N ALA A 339 -3.06 -4.73 -10.87
CA ALA A 339 -4.22 -3.85 -10.89
C ALA A 339 -4.27 -2.92 -9.67
N LEU A 340 -4.05 -3.46 -8.47
CA LEU A 340 -4.00 -2.69 -7.23
C LEU A 340 -2.83 -1.69 -7.23
N GLN A 341 -1.63 -2.14 -7.58
CA GLN A 341 -0.42 -1.31 -7.62
C GLN A 341 -0.55 -0.15 -8.63
N LEU A 342 -1.11 -0.41 -9.81
CA LEU A 342 -1.37 0.64 -10.79
C LEU A 342 -2.44 1.61 -10.27
N LEU A 343 -3.54 1.10 -9.71
CA LEU A 343 -4.63 1.91 -9.18
C LEU A 343 -4.17 2.82 -8.02
N THR A 344 -3.36 2.30 -7.10
CA THR A 344 -2.77 3.08 -6.00
C THR A 344 -1.78 4.11 -6.49
N THR A 345 -0.90 3.75 -7.43
CA THR A 345 0.06 4.68 -8.02
C THR A 345 -0.67 5.85 -8.70
N MET A 346 -1.72 5.56 -9.47
CA MET A 346 -2.50 6.61 -10.15
C MET A 346 -3.26 7.53 -9.19
N ILE A 347 -3.84 7.00 -8.10
CA ILE A 347 -4.56 7.86 -7.14
C ILE A 347 -3.60 8.69 -6.30
N VAL A 348 -2.45 8.14 -5.86
CA VAL A 348 -1.47 8.86 -5.03
C VAL A 348 -0.80 9.99 -5.82
N TYR A 349 -0.54 9.76 -7.11
CA TYR A 349 0.25 10.65 -7.96
C TYR A 349 -0.19 12.13 -7.93
N PRO A 350 0.66 13.03 -7.41
CA PRO A 350 0.48 14.47 -7.60
C PRO A 350 0.88 14.86 -9.02
N LEU A 351 0.04 15.63 -9.71
CA LEU A 351 0.46 16.18 -11.01
C LEU A 351 1.60 17.19 -10.77
N PRO A 352 2.77 17.02 -11.42
CA PRO A 352 3.88 17.97 -11.29
C PRO A 352 3.51 19.30 -11.92
N THR A 353 3.38 20.35 -11.11
CA THR A 353 2.97 21.67 -11.61
C THR A 353 4.00 22.28 -12.56
N SER A 354 5.29 22.01 -12.36
CA SER A 354 6.40 22.44 -13.22
C SER A 354 6.47 21.72 -14.56
N ASP A 355 6.20 20.41 -14.59
CA ASP A 355 6.35 19.56 -15.79
C ASP A 355 5.01 19.22 -16.46
N THR A 356 3.92 19.98 -16.27
CA THR A 356 2.67 19.77 -17.03
C THR A 356 2.64 20.57 -18.35
N LYS A 357 3.60 21.47 -18.56
CA LYS A 357 3.67 22.33 -19.76
C LYS A 357 3.79 21.54 -21.06
N PHE A 358 4.42 20.36 -21.04
CA PHE A 358 4.59 19.55 -22.25
C PHE A 358 3.26 19.05 -22.83
N LEU A 359 2.22 18.89 -22.01
CA LEU A 359 0.89 18.47 -22.47
C LEU A 359 0.31 19.46 -23.48
N TYR A 360 0.54 20.75 -23.23
CA TYR A 360 0.06 21.84 -24.08
C TYR A 360 0.99 22.07 -25.27
N SER A 361 2.31 22.06 -25.06
CA SER A 361 3.27 22.29 -26.15
C SER A 361 3.23 21.21 -27.23
N LEU A 362 2.89 19.98 -26.85
CA LEU A 362 2.77 18.85 -27.78
C LEU A 362 1.33 18.64 -28.30
N ASN A 363 0.41 19.57 -28.01
CA ASN A 363 -1.02 19.47 -28.38
C ASN A 363 -1.69 18.16 -27.90
N ILE A 364 -1.25 17.59 -26.78
CA ILE A 364 -1.90 16.43 -26.13
C ILE A 364 -3.19 16.88 -25.42
N LEU A 365 -3.13 18.05 -24.79
CA LEU A 365 -4.26 18.70 -24.12
C LEU A 365 -4.50 20.08 -24.74
N SER A 366 -5.77 20.49 -24.85
CA SER A 366 -6.11 21.81 -25.40
C SER A 366 -5.70 22.93 -24.43
N ASN A 367 -5.26 24.09 -24.94
CA ASN A 367 -4.87 25.25 -24.10
C ASN A 367 -5.99 25.76 -23.18
N ASN A 368 -7.25 25.45 -23.48
CA ASN A 368 -8.41 25.83 -22.67
C ASN A 368 -8.72 24.83 -21.53
N GLU A 369 -8.07 23.67 -21.52
CA GLU A 369 -8.32 22.60 -20.55
C GLU A 369 -7.27 22.59 -19.45
N LYS A 370 -7.68 22.42 -18.20
CA LYS A 370 -6.74 22.31 -17.07
C LYS A 370 -6.38 20.85 -16.81
N ALA A 371 -5.09 20.53 -16.86
CA ALA A 371 -4.59 19.22 -16.46
C ALA A 371 -4.94 18.95 -14.99
N HIS A 372 -5.56 17.79 -14.74
CA HIS A 372 -5.89 17.32 -13.40
C HIS A 372 -5.88 15.79 -13.36
N ASN A 373 -5.71 15.23 -12.15
CA ASN A 373 -5.74 13.78 -11.96
C ASN A 373 -7.20 13.28 -12.12
N LEU A 374 -7.49 12.62 -13.24
CA LEU A 374 -8.81 12.06 -13.56
C LEU A 374 -9.21 10.96 -12.59
N VAL A 375 -8.26 10.21 -11.99
CA VAL A 375 -8.56 9.17 -10.98
C VAL A 375 -9.16 9.81 -9.74
N ARG A 376 -8.49 10.84 -9.20
CA ARG A 376 -9.02 11.60 -8.06
C ARG A 376 -10.33 12.31 -8.40
N SER A 377 -10.46 12.85 -9.62
CA SER A 377 -11.71 13.47 -10.10
C SER A 377 -12.87 12.47 -10.17
N TYR A 378 -12.62 11.25 -10.63
CA TYR A 378 -13.62 10.19 -10.69
C TYR A 378 -14.02 9.72 -9.29
N PHE A 379 -13.05 9.33 -8.47
CA PHE A 379 -13.33 8.88 -7.10
C PHE A 379 -14.00 9.96 -6.27
N GLY A 380 -13.63 11.23 -6.46
CA GLY A 380 -14.27 12.38 -5.80
C GLY A 380 -15.75 12.58 -6.16
N ARG A 381 -16.23 12.01 -7.28
CA ARG A 381 -17.63 12.10 -7.73
C ARG A 381 -18.48 10.89 -7.32
N LEU A 382 -17.87 9.82 -6.78
CA LEU A 382 -18.65 8.69 -6.24
C LEU A 382 -19.48 9.17 -5.04
N HIS A 383 -20.77 8.85 -5.06
CA HIS A 383 -21.72 9.36 -4.06
C HIS A 383 -22.83 8.36 -3.70
N LYS A 384 -23.10 7.34 -4.53
CA LYS A 384 -24.13 6.36 -4.22
C LYS A 384 -23.69 5.50 -3.04
N GLU A 385 -24.51 5.44 -2.01
CA GLU A 385 -24.16 4.75 -0.77
C GLU A 385 -23.78 3.27 -0.98
N ASN A 386 -24.48 2.57 -1.87
CA ASN A 386 -24.16 1.17 -2.19
C ASN A 386 -22.77 1.00 -2.81
N GLU A 387 -22.33 1.95 -3.64
CA GLU A 387 -20.99 1.94 -4.26
C GLU A 387 -19.91 2.25 -3.20
N LEU A 388 -20.15 3.24 -2.33
CA LEU A 388 -19.23 3.58 -1.23
C LEU A 388 -19.10 2.43 -0.24
N SER A 389 -20.23 1.81 0.11
CA SER A 389 -20.31 0.64 0.99
C SER A 389 -19.58 -0.55 0.39
N PHE A 390 -19.78 -0.84 -0.91
CA PHE A 390 -19.09 -1.92 -1.62
C PHE A 390 -17.57 -1.80 -1.51
N ILE A 391 -17.02 -0.60 -1.75
CA ILE A 391 -15.58 -0.35 -1.64
C ILE A 391 -15.10 -0.56 -0.19
N PHE A 392 -15.74 0.12 0.76
CA PHE A 392 -15.30 0.09 2.16
C PHE A 392 -15.38 -1.32 2.74
N VAL A 393 -16.51 -2.01 2.56
CA VAL A 393 -16.72 -3.38 3.08
C VAL A 393 -15.71 -4.35 2.49
N SER A 394 -15.39 -4.23 1.20
CA SER A 394 -14.37 -5.08 0.57
C SER A 394 -13.02 -4.92 1.26
N PHE A 395 -12.55 -3.67 1.44
CA PHE A 395 -11.24 -3.41 2.03
C PHE A 395 -11.20 -3.68 3.54
N ILE A 396 -12.21 -3.30 4.31
CA ILE A 396 -12.21 -3.54 5.76
C ILE A 396 -12.27 -5.04 6.07
N ASN A 397 -13.05 -5.82 5.30
CA ASN A 397 -13.08 -7.27 5.46
C ASN A 397 -11.70 -7.86 5.18
N PHE A 398 -11.00 -7.39 4.15
CA PHE A 398 -9.62 -7.81 3.89
C PHE A 398 -8.68 -7.45 5.04
N LEU A 399 -8.75 -6.21 5.55
CA LEU A 399 -7.90 -5.75 6.66
C LEU A 399 -8.23 -6.45 7.99
N ASN A 400 -9.45 -6.94 8.17
CA ASN A 400 -9.83 -7.71 9.36
C ASN A 400 -9.42 -9.18 9.30
N LYS A 401 -9.05 -9.73 8.13
CA LYS A 401 -8.70 -11.15 7.98
C LYS A 401 -7.63 -11.64 8.98
N PRO A 402 -6.52 -10.93 9.25
CA PRO A 402 -5.55 -11.38 10.26
C PRO A 402 -6.14 -11.43 11.67
N MET A 403 -7.05 -10.51 11.98
CA MET A 403 -7.75 -10.50 13.27
C MET A 403 -8.73 -11.67 13.36
N ASP A 404 -9.55 -11.89 12.33
CA ASP A 404 -10.48 -13.03 12.25
C ASP A 404 -9.72 -14.38 12.31
N GLN A 405 -8.59 -14.50 11.61
CA GLN A 405 -7.73 -15.68 11.65
C GLN A 405 -7.14 -15.93 13.05
N ALA A 406 -6.79 -14.87 13.78
CA ALA A 406 -6.34 -15.01 15.16
C ALA A 406 -7.46 -15.53 16.07
N VAL A 407 -8.70 -15.06 15.89
CA VAL A 407 -9.88 -15.61 16.59
C VAL A 407 -10.09 -17.09 16.25
N GLU A 408 -10.07 -17.44 14.96
CA GLU A 408 -10.20 -18.84 14.50
C GLU A 408 -9.11 -19.75 15.10
N ASN A 409 -7.86 -19.26 15.19
CA ASN A 409 -6.75 -19.99 15.76
C ASN A 409 -6.91 -20.24 17.27
N GLU A 410 -7.47 -19.30 18.02
CA GLU A 410 -7.76 -19.43 19.45
C GLU A 410 -8.92 -20.41 19.72
N LEU A 411 -9.92 -20.45 18.84
CA LEU A 411 -11.07 -21.35 18.94
C LEU A 411 -10.72 -22.81 18.58
N ASN A 412 -9.59 -23.04 17.90
CA ASN A 412 -9.21 -24.36 17.44
C ASN A 412 -8.66 -25.24 18.60
N PRO A 413 -9.36 -26.32 19.00
CA PRO A 413 -8.96 -27.16 20.13
C PRO A 413 -7.61 -27.86 19.92
N PHE A 414 -7.19 -28.08 18.67
CA PHE A 414 -5.90 -28.70 18.37
C PHE A 414 -4.70 -27.77 18.61
N ASN A 415 -4.90 -26.45 18.59
CA ASN A 415 -3.85 -25.50 18.94
C ASN A 415 -3.60 -25.46 20.45
N LEU A 416 -4.64 -25.66 21.26
CA LEU A 416 -4.55 -25.81 22.72
C LEU A 416 -3.80 -27.09 23.13
N LEU A 417 -3.88 -28.16 22.33
CA LEU A 417 -3.12 -29.39 22.56
C LEU A 417 -1.63 -29.22 22.23
N LYS A 418 -1.28 -28.41 21.21
CA LYS A 418 0.13 -28.15 20.86
C LYS A 418 0.87 -27.33 21.91
N SER A 419 0.21 -26.39 22.59
CA SER A 419 0.84 -25.65 23.70
C SER A 419 1.12 -26.54 24.92
N ASN A 420 0.34 -27.61 25.12
CA ASN A 420 0.48 -28.52 26.26
C ASN A 420 1.49 -29.66 26.02
N PHE A 421 1.93 -29.89 24.77
CA PHE A 421 2.90 -30.94 24.40
C PHE A 421 4.25 -30.39 23.93
N SER A 422 4.64 -29.17 24.34
CA SER A 422 6.04 -28.73 24.23
C SER A 422 6.84 -29.43 25.34
N PRO A 423 7.76 -30.36 25.03
CA PRO A 423 8.52 -31.05 26.06
C PRO A 423 9.53 -30.07 26.68
N THR A 424 9.21 -29.58 27.87
CA THR A 424 10.21 -29.21 28.86
C THR A 424 10.98 -30.47 29.23
N SER A 425 12.11 -30.73 28.58
CA SER A 425 13.30 -31.50 29.03
C SER A 425 14.06 -32.11 27.84
N ALA A 426 15.06 -31.40 27.33
CA ALA A 426 16.23 -32.03 26.72
C ALA A 426 17.42 -31.06 26.83
N SER A 427 18.42 -31.55 27.54
CA SER A 427 19.68 -30.94 27.96
C SER A 427 20.56 -30.41 26.83
N ASN A 428 21.27 -29.32 27.17
CA ASN A 428 22.61 -28.89 26.72
C ASN A 428 23.33 -29.77 25.69
N LEU A 429 23.70 -29.17 24.55
CA LEU A 429 25.04 -29.18 23.96
C LEU A 429 25.01 -28.45 22.60
N THR A 430 25.49 -27.20 22.57
CA THR A 430 26.44 -26.62 21.58
C THR A 430 26.43 -25.08 21.64
N SER A 431 27.46 -24.55 22.29
CA SER A 431 28.18 -23.27 22.13
C SER A 431 27.53 -22.07 21.41
N GLY A 432 27.20 -21.04 22.21
CA GLY A 432 27.87 -19.73 22.15
C GLY A 432 27.51 -18.74 21.05
N LEU A 433 26.47 -17.92 21.28
CA LEU A 433 26.55 -16.46 21.07
C LEU A 433 25.46 -15.75 21.89
N ASN A 434 25.86 -14.74 22.66
CA ASN A 434 25.03 -13.98 23.58
C ASN A 434 24.04 -13.05 22.86
N SER A 435 22.75 -13.10 23.21
CA SER A 435 21.90 -11.92 23.29
C SER A 435 20.73 -12.17 24.26
N SER A 436 20.65 -11.33 25.28
CA SER A 436 19.69 -11.28 26.38
C SER A 436 18.21 -11.23 25.96
N THR A 437 17.43 -12.21 26.45
CA THR A 437 16.15 -12.10 27.20
C THR A 437 15.32 -10.80 27.00
N THR A 438 14.02 -10.76 26.65
CA THR A 438 12.86 -11.65 26.88
C THR A 438 11.66 -11.11 26.09
N SER A 439 11.17 -11.79 25.04
CA SER A 439 9.82 -11.55 24.43
C SER A 439 9.44 -12.55 23.31
N SER A 440 10.06 -13.73 23.23
CA SER A 440 10.00 -14.57 22.01
C SER A 440 8.96 -15.69 21.99
N SER A 441 8.03 -15.79 22.96
CA SER A 441 7.00 -16.85 22.95
C SER A 441 5.66 -16.47 22.29
N ALA A 442 5.43 -15.18 21.97
CA ALA A 442 4.18 -14.72 21.35
C ALA A 442 4.25 -14.53 19.83
N ASN A 443 5.45 -14.39 19.25
CA ASN A 443 5.60 -14.08 17.82
C ASN A 443 5.27 -15.29 16.91
N SER A 444 5.18 -16.50 17.44
CA SER A 444 4.87 -17.70 16.66
C SER A 444 3.38 -17.97 16.42
N SER A 445 2.46 -17.11 16.89
CA SER A 445 1.00 -17.30 16.77
C SER A 445 0.26 -16.26 15.93
N LEU A 446 0.91 -15.15 15.55
CA LEU A 446 0.26 -14.08 14.78
C LEU A 446 0.10 -14.49 13.31
N PRO A 447 -1.07 -14.25 12.69
CA PRO A 447 -1.27 -14.56 11.28
C PRO A 447 -0.38 -13.74 10.34
N ALA A 448 0.03 -14.34 9.23
CA ALA A 448 0.83 -13.63 8.23
C ALA A 448 -0.02 -12.57 7.49
N LEU A 449 0.56 -11.40 7.26
CA LEU A 449 -0.08 -10.33 6.48
C LEU A 449 0.07 -10.58 4.98
N SER A 450 -0.96 -10.20 4.23
CA SER A 450 -0.90 -10.20 2.77
C SER A 450 -0.05 -9.04 2.26
N SER A 451 0.63 -9.25 1.13
CA SER A 451 1.40 -8.20 0.46
C SER A 451 0.54 -7.02 0.01
N TRP A 452 -0.78 -7.17 -0.17
CA TRP A 452 -1.67 -6.07 -0.59
C TRP A 452 -2.04 -5.10 0.54
N THR A 453 -1.67 -5.41 1.79
CA THR A 453 -2.10 -4.64 2.97
C THR A 453 -1.66 -3.16 2.90
N PRO A 454 -0.40 -2.83 2.58
CA PRO A 454 0.05 -1.43 2.47
C PRO A 454 -0.75 -0.65 1.42
N GLU A 455 -0.90 -1.20 0.22
CA GLU A 455 -1.62 -0.58 -0.89
C GLU A 455 -3.10 -0.36 -0.57
N ILE A 456 -3.77 -1.31 0.10
CA ILE A 456 -5.17 -1.15 0.51
C ILE A 456 -5.32 -0.04 1.57
N VAL A 457 -4.40 0.05 2.54
CA VAL A 457 -4.41 1.13 3.53
C VAL A 457 -4.17 2.49 2.87
N ILE A 458 -3.18 2.58 1.97
CA ILE A 458 -2.90 3.77 1.16
C ILE A 458 -4.14 4.19 0.37
N PHE A 459 -4.76 3.24 -0.34
CA PHE A 459 -5.92 3.50 -1.18
C PHE A 459 -7.12 3.99 -0.35
N LEU A 460 -7.37 3.37 0.81
CA LEU A 460 -8.43 3.79 1.72
C LEU A 460 -8.18 5.21 2.25
N TRP A 461 -6.95 5.53 2.62
CA TRP A 461 -6.58 6.88 3.05
C TRP A 461 -6.81 7.90 1.93
N GLU A 462 -6.37 7.62 0.71
CA GLU A 462 -6.57 8.49 -0.45
C GLU A 462 -8.06 8.71 -0.80
N LEU A 463 -8.89 7.67 -0.72
CA LEU A 463 -10.33 7.78 -0.93
C LEU A 463 -11.01 8.71 0.09
N ILE A 464 -10.62 8.63 1.37
CA ILE A 464 -11.13 9.54 2.42
C ILE A 464 -10.70 10.98 2.15
N GLN A 465 -9.51 11.19 1.57
CA GLN A 465 -9.02 12.53 1.26
C GLN A 465 -9.69 13.13 0.02
N CYS A 466 -9.83 12.37 -1.07
CA CYS A 466 -10.31 12.91 -2.35
C CYS A 466 -11.83 12.88 -2.50
N ASN A 467 -12.57 12.09 -1.69
CA ASN A 467 -14.02 11.98 -1.78
C ASN A 467 -14.72 12.32 -0.45
N LYS A 468 -15.41 13.47 -0.43
CA LYS A 468 -16.19 13.93 0.73
C LYS A 468 -17.35 13.01 1.11
N ASN A 469 -18.03 12.40 0.13
CA ASN A 469 -19.13 11.47 0.39
C ASN A 469 -18.61 10.17 1.01
N PHE A 470 -17.49 9.64 0.49
CA PHE A 470 -16.83 8.48 1.08
C PHE A 470 -16.34 8.79 2.51
N LYS A 471 -15.68 9.95 2.72
CA LYS A 471 -15.32 10.44 4.06
C LYS A 471 -16.52 10.46 4.99
N ASN A 472 -17.63 11.09 4.59
CA ASN A 472 -18.84 11.19 5.40
C ASN A 472 -19.46 9.81 5.69
N TYR A 473 -19.49 8.90 4.70
CA TYR A 473 -19.96 7.53 4.88
C TYR A 473 -19.11 6.78 5.92
N VAL A 474 -17.78 6.80 5.78
CA VAL A 474 -16.86 6.14 6.71
C VAL A 474 -16.97 6.74 8.11
N TYR A 475 -16.92 8.07 8.21
CA TYR A 475 -16.93 8.79 9.49
C TYR A 475 -18.24 8.59 10.25
N SER A 476 -19.37 8.52 9.54
CA SER A 476 -20.67 8.38 10.18
C SER A 476 -20.96 6.96 10.68
N LYS A 477 -20.50 5.92 9.96
CA LYS A 477 -20.94 4.53 10.17
C LYS A 477 -19.84 3.53 10.52
N LYS A 478 -18.60 3.75 10.11
CA LYS A 478 -17.57 2.70 10.05
C LYS A 478 -16.23 3.05 10.71
N ILE A 479 -16.05 4.30 11.10
CA ILE A 479 -14.79 4.78 11.65
C ILE A 479 -14.31 4.06 12.93
N PRO A 480 -15.18 3.65 13.88
CA PRO A 480 -14.69 3.00 15.10
C PRO A 480 -14.06 1.63 14.82
N GLU A 481 -14.70 0.83 13.95
CA GLU A 481 -14.15 -0.46 13.49
C GLU A 481 -12.80 -0.26 12.80
N LEU A 482 -12.69 0.72 11.89
CA LEU A 482 -11.43 1.02 11.20
C LEU A 482 -10.31 1.37 12.18
N LEU A 483 -10.54 2.24 13.17
CA LEU A 483 -9.52 2.64 14.13
C LEU A 483 -9.06 1.48 15.03
N VAL A 484 -9.99 0.58 15.41
CA VAL A 484 -9.66 -0.64 16.16
C VAL A 484 -8.78 -1.57 15.33
N THR A 485 -9.10 -1.75 14.05
CA THR A 485 -8.29 -2.54 13.11
C THR A 485 -6.91 -1.92 12.93
N LEU A 486 -6.81 -0.62 12.65
CA LEU A 486 -5.52 0.05 12.47
C LEU A 486 -4.63 -0.03 13.72
N LEU A 487 -5.20 0.15 14.92
CA LEU A 487 -4.44 0.01 16.17
C LEU A 487 -3.95 -1.43 16.39
N TYR A 488 -4.74 -2.45 15.99
CA TYR A 488 -4.32 -3.85 16.04
C TYR A 488 -3.04 -4.09 15.21
N TYR A 489 -2.98 -3.52 13.99
CA TYR A 489 -1.78 -3.59 13.16
C TYR A 489 -0.56 -2.95 13.82
N ILE A 490 -0.70 -1.71 14.33
CA ILE A 490 0.41 -1.03 15.01
C ILE A 490 0.89 -1.87 16.21
N LYS A 491 -0.03 -2.35 17.06
CA LYS A 491 0.35 -3.03 18.30
C LYS A 491 1.05 -4.36 18.06
N HIS A 492 0.54 -5.16 17.14
CA HIS A 492 0.99 -6.55 16.97
C HIS A 492 2.03 -6.74 15.86
N TYR A 493 2.13 -5.81 14.90
CA TYR A 493 3.06 -5.95 13.79
C TYR A 493 4.24 -4.93 13.81
N LYS A 494 4.30 -4.02 14.80
CA LYS A 494 5.42 -3.06 14.93
C LYS A 494 6.80 -3.70 15.10
N GLY A 495 6.87 -4.91 15.66
CA GLY A 495 8.13 -5.63 15.85
C GLY A 495 8.66 -6.28 14.57
N PHE A 496 7.84 -6.43 13.53
CA PHE A 496 8.24 -7.05 12.28
C PHE A 496 8.93 -6.01 11.40
N GLU A 497 10.25 -6.13 11.25
CA GLU A 497 11.06 -5.16 10.49
C GLU A 497 10.56 -4.93 9.07
N LEU A 498 10.00 -5.98 8.44
CA LEU A 498 9.41 -5.93 7.10
C LEU A 498 8.28 -4.89 7.01
N TRP A 499 7.33 -4.93 7.95
CA TRP A 499 6.15 -4.08 7.95
C TRP A 499 6.39 -2.74 8.65
N LYS A 500 7.38 -2.70 9.54
CA LYS A 500 7.71 -1.52 10.35
C LYS A 500 7.96 -0.29 9.50
N SER A 501 8.79 -0.41 8.47
CA SER A 501 9.26 0.75 7.68
C SER A 501 8.24 1.28 6.66
N SER A 502 7.31 0.45 6.20
CA SER A 502 6.25 0.84 5.26
C SER A 502 4.88 0.88 5.95
N LEU A 503 4.20 -0.25 6.06
CA LEU A 503 2.84 -0.39 6.55
C LEU A 503 2.59 0.32 7.89
N ILE A 504 3.41 0.03 8.90
CA ILE A 504 3.16 0.52 10.26
C ILE A 504 3.32 2.04 10.34
N ARG A 505 4.31 2.62 9.65
CA ARG A 505 4.47 4.07 9.58
C ARG A 505 3.30 4.74 8.85
N ILE A 506 2.83 4.17 7.74
CA ILE A 506 1.64 4.67 7.04
C ILE A 506 0.42 4.64 7.97
N ILE A 507 0.20 3.53 8.67
CA ILE A 507 -0.91 3.41 9.62
C ILE A 507 -0.76 4.42 10.76
N CYS A 508 0.47 4.69 11.24
CA CYS A 508 0.68 5.66 12.30
C CYS A 508 0.21 7.07 11.90
N TYR A 509 0.57 7.52 10.70
CA TYR A 509 0.15 8.83 10.20
C TYR A 509 -1.31 8.85 9.71
N PHE A 510 -1.85 7.71 9.27
CA PHE A 510 -3.26 7.61 8.97
C PHE A 510 -4.12 7.70 10.25
N MET A 511 -3.70 7.07 11.34
CA MET A 511 -4.32 7.18 12.67
C MET A 511 -4.31 8.62 13.19
N ILE A 512 -3.20 9.36 13.07
CA ILE A 512 -3.18 10.78 13.49
C ILE A 512 -4.08 11.64 12.60
N TYR A 513 -4.11 11.38 11.29
CA TYR A 513 -5.03 12.06 10.37
C TYR A 513 -6.49 11.86 10.77
N LEU A 514 -6.91 10.64 11.07
CA LEU A 514 -8.29 10.32 11.47
C LEU A 514 -8.65 10.91 12.85
N THR A 515 -7.78 10.75 13.85
CA THR A 515 -8.02 11.24 15.22
C THR A 515 -7.95 12.77 15.34
N SER A 516 -7.45 13.48 14.32
CA SER A 516 -7.45 14.94 14.30
C SER A 516 -8.83 15.57 13.98
N ASP A 517 -9.77 14.78 13.46
CA ASP A 517 -11.09 15.24 13.02
C ASP A 517 -12.14 15.09 14.14
N GLU A 518 -12.84 16.18 14.44
CA GLU A 518 -13.82 16.25 15.54
C GLU A 518 -14.98 15.26 15.37
N ILE A 519 -15.42 14.99 14.14
CA ILE A 519 -16.52 14.05 13.85
C ILE A 519 -16.10 12.62 14.19
N VAL A 520 -14.86 12.26 13.87
CA VAL A 520 -14.29 10.94 14.16
C VAL A 520 -14.24 10.71 15.66
N VAL A 521 -13.65 11.68 16.37
CA VAL A 521 -13.45 11.62 17.81
C VAL A 521 -14.79 11.58 18.56
N ALA A 522 -15.79 12.33 18.09
CA ALA A 522 -17.16 12.25 18.60
C ALA A 522 -17.80 10.88 18.42
N LYS A 523 -17.55 10.21 17.28
CA LYS A 523 -18.10 8.88 17.01
C LYS A 523 -17.49 7.78 17.88
N LEU A 524 -16.29 8.00 18.40
CA LEU A 524 -15.65 7.08 19.35
C LEU A 524 -16.32 7.04 20.73
N LEU A 525 -17.18 8.02 21.04
CA LEU A 525 -17.99 8.05 22.26
C LEU A 525 -19.10 7.00 22.29
N THR A 526 -19.33 6.31 21.17
CA THR A 526 -20.31 5.23 21.07
C THR A 526 -19.84 3.95 21.80
N PRO A 527 -20.75 3.20 22.44
CA PRO A 527 -20.41 1.94 23.08
C PRO A 527 -20.02 0.88 22.04
N ILE A 528 -19.05 0.03 22.37
CA ILE A 528 -18.66 -1.08 21.50
C ILE A 528 -19.79 -2.11 21.44
N ASN A 529 -20.13 -2.54 20.23
CA ASN A 529 -21.10 -3.60 20.00
C ASN A 529 -20.61 -4.92 20.65
N PRO A 530 -21.39 -5.55 21.56
CA PRO A 530 -20.98 -6.79 22.21
C PRO A 530 -20.66 -7.94 21.26
N ASN A 531 -21.44 -8.09 20.17
CA ASN A 531 -21.17 -9.13 19.17
C ASN A 531 -19.83 -8.90 18.48
N TYR A 532 -19.49 -7.64 18.20
CA TYR A 532 -18.18 -7.30 17.65
C TYR A 532 -17.06 -7.60 18.66
N TYR A 533 -17.21 -7.17 19.92
CA TYR A 533 -16.21 -7.39 20.97
C TYR A 533 -15.93 -8.87 21.22
N HIS A 534 -16.96 -9.72 21.25
CA HIS A 534 -16.79 -11.13 21.58
C HIS A 534 -16.32 -11.99 20.39
N ASN A 535 -16.86 -11.73 19.19
CA ASN A 535 -16.67 -12.61 18.03
C ASN A 535 -15.61 -12.15 17.03
N HIS A 536 -15.29 -10.86 16.99
CA HIS A 536 -14.34 -10.30 16.00
C HIS A 536 -13.01 -9.84 16.60
N LEU A 537 -12.90 -9.72 17.93
CA LEU A 537 -11.63 -9.41 18.59
C LEU A 537 -10.99 -10.70 19.14
N PRO A 538 -9.67 -10.93 18.93
CA PRO A 538 -8.91 -11.99 19.60
C PRO A 538 -8.82 -11.75 21.09
N ASN A 539 -8.72 -12.81 21.89
CA ASN A 539 -8.70 -12.71 23.35
C ASN A 539 -7.50 -11.90 23.86
N PHE A 540 -6.33 -11.99 23.20
CA PHE A 540 -5.16 -11.18 23.56
C PHE A 540 -5.31 -9.68 23.23
N TYR A 541 -6.29 -9.30 22.42
CA TYR A 541 -6.58 -7.91 22.07
C TYR A 541 -7.79 -7.35 22.82
N LYS A 542 -8.58 -8.20 23.47
CA LYS A 542 -9.65 -7.77 24.39
C LYS A 542 -9.04 -7.15 25.67
N ILE A 543 -9.79 -6.26 26.31
CA ILE A 543 -9.41 -5.70 27.62
C ILE A 543 -9.65 -6.74 28.73
N SER A 544 -10.74 -7.49 28.61
CA SER A 544 -11.15 -8.56 29.51
C SER A 544 -11.70 -9.71 28.68
N THR A 545 -11.28 -10.94 29.01
CA THR A 545 -11.64 -12.17 28.30
C THR A 545 -12.97 -12.75 28.75
N SER A 546 -13.38 -12.52 30.01
CA SER A 546 -14.58 -13.13 30.59
C SER A 546 -15.85 -12.38 30.22
N ASN A 547 -15.88 -11.06 30.41
CA ASN A 547 -17.02 -10.20 30.07
C ASN A 547 -16.54 -8.84 29.55
N GLN A 548 -17.27 -8.28 28.59
CA GLN A 548 -17.06 -6.89 28.16
C GLN A 548 -17.33 -5.96 29.35
N PRO A 549 -16.44 -4.99 29.63
CA PRO A 549 -16.71 -3.98 30.64
C PRO A 549 -17.99 -3.19 30.31
N ASN A 550 -18.84 -2.97 31.32
CA ASN A 550 -20.08 -2.23 31.16
C ASN A 550 -19.82 -0.84 30.55
N ASN A 551 -20.61 -0.47 29.53
CA ASN A 551 -20.52 0.82 28.82
C ASN A 551 -19.14 1.14 28.22
N LEU A 552 -18.32 0.14 27.89
CA LEU A 552 -17.04 0.35 27.22
C LEU A 552 -17.24 1.03 25.86
N THR A 553 -16.76 2.27 25.71
CA THR A 553 -16.77 2.99 24.44
C THR A 553 -15.57 2.62 23.55
N TYR A 554 -15.65 2.89 22.24
CA TYR A 554 -14.50 2.73 21.35
C TYR A 554 -13.34 3.63 21.76
N ARG A 555 -13.63 4.85 22.24
CA ARG A 555 -12.65 5.76 22.81
C ARG A 555 -11.92 5.14 24.01
N ASP A 556 -12.67 4.60 24.98
CA ASP A 556 -12.10 3.93 26.15
C ASP A 556 -11.19 2.78 25.72
N PHE A 557 -11.65 1.96 24.77
CA PHE A 557 -10.86 0.85 24.27
C PHE A 557 -9.53 1.31 23.66
N LEU A 558 -9.54 2.31 22.77
CA LEU A 558 -8.31 2.84 22.17
C LEU A 558 -7.37 3.42 23.23
N ILE A 559 -7.87 4.23 24.17
CA ILE A 559 -7.05 4.82 25.23
C ILE A 559 -6.40 3.73 26.09
N ILE A 560 -7.17 2.73 26.53
CA ILE A 560 -6.66 1.63 27.36
C ILE A 560 -5.60 0.85 26.61
N GLN A 561 -5.82 0.51 25.34
CA GLN A 561 -4.85 -0.22 24.53
C GLN A 561 -3.56 0.58 24.29
N ILE A 562 -3.67 1.88 24.01
CA ILE A 562 -2.55 2.79 23.82
C ILE A 562 -1.74 2.92 25.12
N CYS A 563 -2.40 3.19 26.25
CA CYS A 563 -1.74 3.30 27.55
C CYS A 563 -1.05 2.00 27.96
N ASN A 564 -1.70 0.85 27.77
CA ASN A 564 -1.09 -0.46 28.04
C ASN A 564 0.17 -0.69 27.20
N THR A 565 0.15 -0.28 25.93
CA THR A 565 1.31 -0.36 25.03
C THR A 565 2.45 0.56 25.52
N LEU A 566 2.13 1.79 25.94
CA LEU A 566 3.11 2.72 26.51
C LEU A 566 3.71 2.24 27.84
N ILE A 567 2.93 1.51 28.64
CA ILE A 567 3.33 1.00 29.96
C ILE A 567 4.17 -0.27 29.84
N ASN A 568 3.85 -1.17 28.92
CA ASN A 568 4.49 -2.49 28.90
C ASN A 568 5.61 -2.61 27.87
N ASP A 569 5.53 -1.87 26.76
CA ASP A 569 6.46 -2.08 25.65
C ASP A 569 7.70 -1.16 25.74
N GLU A 570 8.76 -1.55 25.04
CA GLU A 570 9.97 -0.75 24.88
C GLU A 570 9.71 0.54 24.08
N PHE A 571 10.52 1.56 24.36
CA PHE A 571 10.38 2.86 23.72
C PHE A 571 11.02 2.84 22.31
N ASP A 572 10.19 2.89 21.28
CA ASP A 572 10.58 3.01 19.89
C ASP A 572 10.51 4.47 19.43
N THR A 573 11.63 5.06 19.02
CA THR A 573 11.72 6.48 18.64
C THR A 573 10.84 6.87 17.45
N ILE A 574 10.49 5.91 16.58
CA ILE A 574 9.67 6.15 15.38
C ILE A 574 8.19 5.96 15.70
N ILE A 575 7.84 4.91 16.45
CA ILE A 575 6.44 4.49 16.66
C ILE A 575 5.87 5.06 17.95
N THR A 576 6.57 4.89 19.07
CA THR A 576 6.06 5.22 20.40
C THR A 576 5.53 6.65 20.53
N PRO A 577 6.18 7.67 19.94
CA PRO A 577 5.66 9.02 20.03
C PRO A 577 4.26 9.23 19.44
N ASN A 578 3.87 8.48 18.40
CA ASN A 578 2.54 8.60 17.80
C ASN A 578 1.43 8.25 18.82
N PHE A 579 1.70 7.32 19.75
CA PHE A 579 0.76 6.99 20.83
C PHE A 579 0.46 8.17 21.74
N PHE A 580 1.47 8.98 22.08
CA PHE A 580 1.28 10.20 22.87
C PHE A 580 0.46 11.23 22.08
N GLU A 581 0.70 11.34 20.78
CA GLU A 581 -0.04 12.24 19.89
C GLU A 581 -1.51 11.81 19.75
N TYR A 582 -1.80 10.50 19.71
CA TYR A 582 -3.16 9.98 19.75
C TYR A 582 -3.84 10.30 21.07
N LEU A 583 -3.16 10.10 22.21
CA LEU A 583 -3.70 10.44 23.53
C LEU A 583 -4.02 11.94 23.63
N TYR A 584 -3.17 12.80 23.08
CA TYR A 584 -3.44 14.24 23.03
C TYR A 584 -4.75 14.57 22.30
N ASN A 585 -5.06 13.85 21.22
CA ASN A 585 -6.32 14.03 20.48
C ASN A 585 -7.52 13.34 21.15
N LEU A 586 -7.32 12.20 21.83
CA LEU A 586 -8.40 11.35 22.36
C LEU A 586 -8.83 11.67 23.79
N ILE A 587 -8.01 12.37 24.59
CA ILE A 587 -8.31 12.72 25.99
C ILE A 587 -9.25 13.95 26.12
N PRO A 588 -9.07 15.06 25.40
CA PRO A 588 -9.95 16.23 25.52
C PRO A 588 -11.08 16.19 24.48
N ILE A 589 -12.16 15.46 24.78
CA ILE A 589 -13.33 15.35 23.89
C ILE A 589 -14.54 16.07 24.51
N LYS A 590 -15.18 16.91 23.71
CA LYS A 590 -16.49 17.50 24.01
C LYS A 590 -17.62 16.56 23.57
N GLU A 591 -18.65 16.37 24.39
CA GLU A 591 -19.88 15.72 23.94
C GLU A 591 -20.61 16.67 22.97
N LEU A 592 -20.79 16.26 21.72
CA LEU A 592 -21.60 17.03 20.77
C LEU A 592 -23.08 16.82 21.12
N GLU A 593 -23.78 17.90 21.40
CA GLU A 593 -25.25 17.92 21.53
C GLU A 593 -25.88 17.59 20.17
N THR A 594 -25.95 16.31 19.81
CA THR A 594 -26.66 15.88 18.60
C THR A 594 -28.15 15.74 18.93
N PRO A 595 -29.06 16.43 18.21
CA PRO A 595 -30.50 16.39 18.49
C PRO A 595 -31.18 15.06 18.15
N THR A 596 -30.46 14.05 17.65
CA THR A 596 -31.05 12.88 16.99
C THR A 596 -30.82 11.53 17.66
N VAL A 597 -30.10 11.45 18.79
CA VAL A 597 -29.91 10.14 19.46
C VAL A 597 -30.12 10.23 20.97
N HIS A 598 -31.26 9.71 21.41
CA HIS A 598 -31.58 9.48 22.82
C HIS A 598 -30.73 8.34 23.41
N TYR A 599 -29.41 8.50 23.51
CA TYR A 599 -28.64 7.70 24.47
C TYR A 599 -28.78 8.36 25.84
N LYS A 600 -29.50 7.71 26.76
CA LYS A 600 -29.69 8.18 28.15
C LYS A 600 -28.41 8.17 29.00
N THR A 601 -27.28 7.75 28.44
CA THR A 601 -26.00 7.63 29.15
C THR A 601 -25.02 8.69 28.66
N LYS A 602 -24.68 9.66 29.52
CA LYS A 602 -23.60 10.63 29.29
C LYS A 602 -22.32 9.89 28.91
N SER A 603 -21.70 10.24 27.78
CA SER A 603 -20.46 9.58 27.36
C SER A 603 -19.26 10.16 28.10
N ILE A 604 -18.86 9.47 29.17
CA ILE A 604 -17.82 9.91 30.12
C ILE A 604 -16.66 8.93 30.04
N LEU A 605 -15.44 9.45 30.15
CA LEU A 605 -14.24 8.62 30.21
C LEU A 605 -14.33 7.63 31.39
N SER A 606 -14.11 6.34 31.14
CA SER A 606 -14.26 5.32 32.18
C SER A 606 -13.19 5.46 33.29
N TYR A 607 -13.45 4.88 34.46
CA TYR A 607 -12.47 4.84 35.56
C TYR A 607 -11.19 4.10 35.12
N HIS A 608 -11.33 3.01 34.38
CA HIS A 608 -10.20 2.23 33.89
C HIS A 608 -9.35 3.01 32.89
N SER A 609 -9.98 3.72 31.94
CA SER A 609 -9.28 4.60 31.00
C SER A 609 -8.54 5.73 31.72
N SER A 610 -9.22 6.37 32.68
CA SER A 610 -8.65 7.45 33.50
C SER A 610 -7.44 6.97 34.31
N LEU A 611 -7.54 5.80 34.95
CA LEU A 611 -6.44 5.19 35.68
C LEU A 611 -5.28 4.80 34.76
N SER A 612 -5.57 4.29 33.57
CA SER A 612 -4.53 3.93 32.59
C SER A 612 -3.73 5.16 32.14
N ILE A 613 -4.38 6.31 31.95
CA ILE A 613 -3.71 7.59 31.66
C ILE A 613 -2.79 8.01 32.83
N VAL A 614 -3.29 7.93 34.06
CA VAL A 614 -2.51 8.26 35.26
C VAL A 614 -1.30 7.33 35.42
N ASN A 615 -1.45 6.05 35.10
CA ASN A 615 -0.34 5.08 35.12
C ASN A 615 0.73 5.39 34.07
N VAL A 616 0.35 5.92 32.90
CA VAL A 616 1.33 6.42 31.91
C VAL A 616 2.10 7.61 32.50
N VAL A 617 1.41 8.57 33.13
CA VAL A 617 2.09 9.68 33.82
C VAL A 617 3.06 9.14 34.87
N ALA A 618 2.63 8.19 35.71
CA ALA A 618 3.49 7.58 36.73
C ALA A 618 4.75 6.93 36.15
N LYS A 619 4.61 6.12 35.08
CA LYS A 619 5.75 5.46 34.41
C LYS A 619 6.78 6.46 33.88
N TYR A 620 6.31 7.56 33.29
CA TYR A 620 7.17 8.54 32.64
C TYR A 620 7.62 9.70 33.56
N SER A 621 7.22 9.69 34.84
CA SER A 621 7.61 10.71 35.82
C SER A 621 8.92 10.39 36.56
N THR A 622 9.60 9.29 36.21
CA THR A 622 10.87 8.90 36.86
C THR A 622 12.05 9.72 36.34
N SER A 623 13.02 10.00 37.20
CA SER A 623 14.21 10.81 36.85
C SER A 623 14.96 10.27 35.64
N SER A 624 15.15 8.95 35.55
CA SER A 624 15.85 8.31 34.43
C SER A 624 15.14 8.47 33.08
N VAL A 625 13.81 8.61 33.07
CA VAL A 625 13.02 8.81 31.86
C VAL A 625 13.01 10.28 31.44
N LEU A 626 12.97 11.18 32.41
CA LEU A 626 12.86 12.62 32.18
C LEU A 626 14.17 13.27 31.71
N ASN A 627 15.33 12.62 31.90
CA ASN A 627 16.61 13.06 31.32
C ASN A 627 16.61 13.03 29.78
N ASN A 628 15.69 12.31 29.14
CA ASN A 628 15.56 12.29 27.68
C ASN A 628 14.59 13.38 27.20
N ASN A 629 15.11 14.38 26.48
CA ASN A 629 14.33 15.51 25.95
C ASN A 629 13.10 15.10 25.13
N LEU A 630 13.18 14.04 24.32
CA LEU A 630 12.04 13.55 23.55
C LEU A 630 10.96 12.97 24.47
N LYS A 631 11.32 12.14 25.44
CA LYS A 631 10.35 11.54 26.39
C LYS A 631 9.70 12.62 27.26
N LEU A 632 10.47 13.63 27.66
CA LEU A 632 10.01 14.79 28.42
C LEU A 632 8.95 15.60 27.64
N ASP A 633 9.16 15.81 26.33
CA ASP A 633 8.18 16.47 25.46
C ASP A 633 6.90 15.65 25.27
N LEU A 634 7.06 14.33 25.09
CA LEU A 634 5.91 13.44 24.92
C LEU A 634 5.06 13.37 26.20
N LEU A 635 5.69 13.37 27.37
CA LEU A 635 4.96 13.51 28.63
C LEU A 635 4.22 14.85 28.70
N ALA A 636 4.84 15.95 28.23
CA ALA A 636 4.17 17.25 28.18
C ALA A 636 2.88 17.20 27.36
N LEU A 637 2.81 16.43 26.26
CA LEU A 637 1.56 16.25 25.50
C LEU A 637 0.46 15.63 26.36
N VAL A 638 0.74 14.56 27.11
CA VAL A 638 -0.27 13.90 27.97
C VAL A 638 -0.72 14.83 29.10
N ILE A 639 0.22 15.52 29.76
CA ILE A 639 -0.11 16.49 30.82
C ILE A 639 -0.97 17.64 30.27
N ARG A 640 -0.65 18.17 29.08
CA ARG A 640 -1.47 19.19 28.41
C ARG A 640 -2.86 18.66 28.07
N ALA A 641 -2.95 17.43 27.57
CA ALA A 641 -4.23 16.81 27.22
C ALA A 641 -5.15 16.64 28.45
N ILE A 642 -4.60 16.22 29.59
CA ILE A 642 -5.32 16.16 30.87
C ILE A 642 -5.78 17.57 31.27
N ALA A 643 -4.89 18.57 31.23
CA ALA A 643 -5.24 19.95 31.56
C ALA A 643 -6.38 20.51 30.66
N HIS A 644 -6.32 20.25 29.35
CA HIS A 644 -7.40 20.61 28.42
C HIS A 644 -8.72 19.93 28.79
N SER A 645 -8.71 18.62 29.08
CA SER A 645 -9.89 17.86 29.46
C SER A 645 -10.55 18.43 30.73
N CYS A 646 -9.74 18.65 31.76
CA CYS A 646 -10.18 19.15 33.07
C CYS A 646 -10.72 20.58 32.98
N CYS A 647 -10.01 21.49 32.31
CA CYS A 647 -10.36 22.91 32.27
C CYS A 647 -11.53 23.23 31.32
N ARG A 648 -11.66 22.48 30.22
CA ARG A 648 -12.64 22.79 29.15
C ARG A 648 -13.91 21.94 29.24
N TYR A 649 -13.76 20.69 29.67
CA TYR A 649 -14.78 19.66 29.57
C TYR A 649 -14.96 18.95 30.92
N HIS A 650 -15.06 19.72 32.00
CA HIS A 650 -15.10 19.19 33.38
C HIS A 650 -16.23 18.19 33.63
N LYS A 651 -17.39 18.37 33.01
CA LYS A 651 -18.55 17.47 33.15
C LYS A 651 -18.26 16.12 32.51
N GLU A 652 -17.78 16.13 31.28
CA GLU A 652 -17.37 14.96 30.50
C GLU A 652 -16.13 14.28 31.11
N SER A 653 -15.31 15.05 31.83
CA SER A 653 -14.07 14.63 32.48
C SER A 653 -14.24 14.34 33.98
N ARG A 654 -15.46 14.27 34.52
CA ARG A 654 -15.70 14.11 35.97
C ARG A 654 -14.99 12.89 36.57
N THR A 655 -14.91 11.78 35.82
CA THR A 655 -14.21 10.57 36.26
C THR A 655 -12.70 10.77 36.24
N LEU A 656 -12.16 11.44 35.21
CA LEU A 656 -10.74 11.77 35.15
C LEU A 656 -10.36 12.68 36.32
N LEU A 657 -11.16 13.72 36.57
CA LEU A 657 -11.01 14.63 37.71
C LEU A 657 -11.01 13.88 39.06
N TYR A 658 -11.92 12.92 39.23
CA TYR A 658 -11.94 12.07 40.43
C TYR A 658 -10.65 11.24 40.56
N VAL A 659 -10.21 10.57 39.49
CA VAL A 659 -9.02 9.71 39.53
C VAL A 659 -7.74 10.50 39.76
N ILE A 660 -7.53 11.64 39.10
CA ILE A 660 -6.34 12.46 39.32
C ILE A 660 -6.29 13.03 40.75
N THR A 661 -7.46 13.37 41.32
CA THR A 661 -7.55 13.86 42.71
C THR A 661 -7.22 12.76 43.71
N LYS A 662 -7.68 11.53 43.44
CA LYS A 662 -7.35 10.34 44.25
C LYS A 662 -5.86 10.00 44.19
N HIS A 663 -5.23 10.20 43.03
CA HIS A 663 -3.82 9.88 42.78
C HIS A 663 -2.92 11.12 42.67
N GLU A 664 -3.25 12.19 43.40
CA GLU A 664 -2.52 13.47 43.36
C GLU A 664 -1.01 13.32 43.58
N GLN A 665 -0.60 12.36 44.43
CA GLN A 665 0.80 12.12 44.74
C GLN A 665 1.67 11.89 43.49
N ILE A 666 1.10 11.32 42.42
CA ILE A 666 1.83 11.10 41.16
C ILE A 666 2.22 12.43 40.51
N PHE A 667 1.30 13.42 40.53
CA PHE A 667 1.54 14.75 39.97
C PHE A 667 2.44 15.60 40.86
N GLN A 668 2.33 15.44 42.19
CA GLN A 668 3.24 16.08 43.15
C GLN A 668 4.66 15.52 43.03
N ASN A 669 4.81 14.20 42.85
CA ASN A 669 6.09 13.56 42.59
C ASN A 669 6.69 14.03 41.26
N LEU A 670 5.88 14.17 40.20
CA LEU A 670 6.36 14.74 38.95
C LEU A 670 6.84 16.18 39.13
N LEU A 671 6.11 17.00 39.90
CA LEU A 671 6.53 18.36 40.21
C LEU A 671 7.86 18.38 40.95
N SER A 672 8.01 17.55 41.99
CA SER A 672 9.24 17.50 42.78
C SER A 672 10.45 17.03 41.97
N VAL A 673 10.26 16.05 41.08
CA VAL A 673 11.34 15.59 40.16
C VAL A 673 11.72 16.70 39.16
N ILE A 674 10.74 17.42 38.60
CA ILE A 674 11.02 18.54 37.69
C ILE A 674 11.72 19.71 38.40
N GLU A 675 11.41 19.94 39.68
CA GLU A 675 12.08 20.96 40.51
C GLU A 675 13.48 20.53 40.97
N SER A 676 13.71 19.22 41.16
CA SER A 676 15.01 18.67 41.56
C SER A 676 15.98 18.50 40.39
N LEU A 677 15.48 18.30 39.17
CA LEU A 677 16.28 18.22 37.94
C LEU A 677 16.87 19.61 37.60
N LYS A 678 18.02 19.92 38.20
CA LYS A 678 18.90 21.03 37.84
C LYS A 678 20.08 20.49 37.02
N LEU A 679 20.28 21.08 35.83
CA LEU A 679 21.44 20.99 34.92
C LEU A 679 22.58 20.04 35.36
N GLU A 680 22.50 18.79 34.93
CA GLU A 680 23.68 18.02 34.55
C GLU A 680 23.67 17.96 33.02
N THR A 681 24.20 19.00 32.38
CA THR A 681 24.64 18.89 30.99
C THR A 681 26.11 19.26 30.99
N GLU A 682 26.91 18.41 30.34
CA GLU A 682 28.38 18.41 30.28
C GLU A 682 29.07 17.68 31.43
N LEU A 683 29.26 16.37 31.25
CA LEU A 683 30.53 15.66 31.48
C LEU A 683 30.56 14.25 30.83
N ASP A 684 29.45 13.74 30.29
CA ASP A 684 29.43 12.38 29.68
C ASP A 684 29.85 12.31 28.20
N ASP A 685 29.97 13.43 27.48
CA ASP A 685 30.40 13.44 26.06
C ASP A 685 31.94 13.46 25.88
N ILE A 686 32.72 13.43 26.97
CA ILE A 686 34.20 13.39 26.92
C ILE A 686 34.78 12.06 27.43
N GLN A 687 34.04 11.25 28.20
CA GLN A 687 34.62 10.04 28.83
C GLN A 687 34.39 8.72 28.09
N GLU A 688 33.58 8.66 27.03
CA GLU A 688 33.41 7.43 26.21
C GLU A 688 34.35 7.34 24.98
N ASN A 689 35.27 8.31 24.79
CA ASN A 689 36.25 8.28 23.69
C ASN A 689 37.72 8.07 24.14
N GLU A 690 37.98 7.71 25.41
CA GLU A 690 39.36 7.50 25.91
C GLU A 690 39.68 6.03 26.32
N HIS A 691 38.82 5.07 25.97
CA HIS A 691 39.08 3.65 26.24
C HIS A 691 38.85 2.76 25.03
N GLU A 692 39.58 2.99 23.94
CA GLU A 692 39.86 1.98 22.89
C GLU A 692 40.84 2.57 21.86
N ASP A 693 42.07 2.91 22.27
CA ASP A 693 43.22 3.08 21.35
C ASP A 693 44.53 3.10 22.18
N ASP A 694 44.85 1.97 22.82
CA ASP A 694 46.19 1.69 23.32
C ASP A 694 46.65 0.35 22.70
N GLU A 695 47.24 0.41 21.51
CA GLU A 695 48.38 -0.45 21.13
C GLU A 695 49.06 0.12 19.86
N GLU A 696 50.36 0.39 20.01
CA GLU A 696 51.39 0.57 18.95
C GLU A 696 51.48 1.91 18.21
N ASN A 697 52.30 2.85 18.71
CA ASN A 697 53.72 2.96 18.30
C ASN A 697 54.42 4.20 18.91
N GLU A 698 55.63 3.96 19.38
CA GLU A 698 56.61 4.92 19.87
C GLU A 698 57.04 5.91 18.76
N GLU A 699 57.17 7.20 19.08
CA GLU A 699 58.43 7.95 18.93
C GLU A 699 58.30 9.44 19.33
N SER A 700 59.05 9.78 20.40
CA SER A 700 59.85 10.97 20.65
C SER A 700 59.38 12.40 20.29
N ASP A 701 59.37 13.20 21.36
CA ASP A 701 60.10 14.47 21.52
C ASP A 701 59.43 15.85 21.32
N ASN A 702 59.30 16.51 22.47
CA ASN A 702 59.69 17.88 22.81
C ASN A 702 58.76 19.08 22.52
N ARG A 703 58.18 19.57 23.64
CA ARG A 703 58.21 20.96 24.17
C ARG A 703 57.73 22.09 23.24
N THR A 704 56.75 22.89 23.68
CA THR A 704 56.95 24.09 24.53
C THR A 704 55.61 24.82 24.80
N GLU A 705 55.47 25.31 26.02
CA GLU A 705 54.48 26.26 26.59
C GLU A 705 54.35 27.53 25.71
N SER A 706 53.24 28.27 25.59
CA SER A 706 52.54 29.09 26.61
C SER A 706 51.46 30.00 25.93
N PRO A 707 50.62 30.73 26.70
CA PRO A 707 49.25 31.13 26.33
C PRO A 707 49.03 32.64 26.09
N GLY A 708 47.81 32.99 25.63
CA GLY A 708 47.23 34.34 25.61
C GLY A 708 46.80 34.77 24.20
N THR A 709 45.70 35.48 23.94
CA THR A 709 44.76 36.29 24.75
C THR A 709 43.54 36.63 23.86
N ASP A 710 42.38 36.73 24.49
CA ASP A 710 41.23 37.63 24.28
C ASP A 710 40.93 38.33 22.92
N ASP A 711 39.65 38.15 22.55
CA ASP A 711 38.64 39.18 22.26
C ASP A 711 38.31 39.70 20.84
N THR A 712 36.98 39.81 20.66
CA THR A 712 36.19 40.75 19.84
C THR A 712 35.85 40.49 18.35
N ARG A 713 34.70 39.85 18.14
CA ARG A 713 33.46 40.39 17.51
C ARG A 713 33.56 41.46 16.40
N SER A 714 33.21 41.11 15.15
CA SER A 714 32.29 41.89 14.28
C SER A 714 31.94 41.23 12.94
N GLN A 715 30.69 41.42 12.51
CA GLN A 715 30.08 41.05 11.23
C GLN A 715 30.63 41.86 10.04
N SER A 716 30.68 41.26 8.83
CA SER A 716 29.88 41.65 7.64
C SER A 716 30.54 41.34 6.27
N THR A 717 29.85 40.54 5.45
CA THR A 717 29.58 40.65 3.99
C THR A 717 30.68 40.82 2.90
N VAL A 718 30.60 39.91 1.91
CA VAL A 718 30.71 40.04 0.42
C VAL A 718 32.07 39.77 -0.26
N GLY A 719 32.11 38.66 -1.03
CA GLY A 719 32.38 38.65 -2.48
C GLY A 719 33.80 38.30 -3.01
N GLY A 720 33.90 37.20 -3.77
CA GLY A 720 34.87 37.05 -4.89
C GLY A 720 35.91 35.92 -4.76
N PRO A 721 36.45 35.36 -5.87
CA PRO A 721 36.62 33.91 -6.06
C PRO A 721 38.07 33.39 -6.13
N GLY A 722 38.23 32.08 -5.92
CA GLY A 722 39.37 31.28 -6.38
C GLY A 722 40.35 30.86 -5.27
N ASP A 723 40.31 29.59 -4.86
CA ASP A 723 41.40 28.66 -5.19
C ASP A 723 41.00 27.22 -4.84
N GLU A 724 41.30 26.33 -5.78
CA GLU A 724 41.18 24.88 -5.65
C GLU A 724 42.30 24.38 -4.74
N ASN A 725 41.97 23.59 -3.71
CA ASN A 725 42.82 22.49 -3.26
C ASN A 725 41.99 21.47 -2.47
N ASP A 726 42.16 20.22 -2.90
CA ASP A 726 41.46 19.02 -2.50
C ASP A 726 41.60 18.70 -1.01
N ASP A 727 40.46 18.49 -0.34
CA ASP A 727 40.38 17.73 0.90
C ASP A 727 39.01 17.02 0.98
N TYR A 728 38.78 16.14 0.00
CA TYR A 728 37.73 15.14 0.06
C TYR A 728 38.22 13.96 0.90
N ASP A 729 37.76 13.83 2.16
CA ASP A 729 37.11 12.56 2.58
C ASP A 729 36.60 12.43 4.03
N ASN A 730 36.70 13.44 4.94
CA ASN A 730 36.26 13.23 6.34
C ASN A 730 34.91 13.85 6.77
N ASN A 731 34.16 14.52 5.89
CA ASN A 731 32.88 15.16 6.25
C ASN A 731 31.59 14.36 5.95
N ASN A 732 31.71 13.15 5.39
CA ASN A 732 30.53 12.38 4.95
C ASN A 732 29.84 11.57 6.06
N TYR A 733 30.45 11.42 7.24
CA TYR A 733 29.86 10.67 8.36
C TYR A 733 28.97 11.53 9.27
N LYS A 734 29.29 12.81 9.50
CA LYS A 734 28.44 13.72 10.30
C LYS A 734 27.20 14.24 9.55
N THR A 735 27.30 14.47 8.24
CA THR A 735 26.20 15.01 7.41
C THR A 735 25.07 13.99 7.16
N ARG A 736 25.36 12.68 7.29
CA ARG A 736 24.40 11.61 7.01
C ARG A 736 23.43 11.32 8.16
N ASN A 737 23.79 11.70 9.39
CA ASN A 737 22.90 11.57 10.55
C ASN A 737 21.99 12.79 10.71
N SER A 738 22.47 14.02 10.51
CA SER A 738 21.62 15.23 10.64
C SER A 738 20.46 15.25 9.63
N SER A 739 20.69 14.74 8.42
CA SER A 739 19.68 14.70 7.36
C SER A 739 18.55 13.66 7.57
N LYS A 740 18.80 12.61 8.36
CA LYS A 740 17.76 11.64 8.73
C LYS A 740 16.84 12.19 9.81
N ASP A 741 17.43 12.84 10.82
CA ASP A 741 16.67 13.40 11.93
C ASP A 741 15.78 14.57 11.47
N GLU A 742 16.28 15.42 10.56
CA GLU A 742 15.50 16.50 9.95
C GLU A 742 14.29 15.97 9.17
N PHE A 743 14.47 14.86 8.42
CA PHE A 743 13.38 14.27 7.65
C PHE A 743 12.30 13.65 8.54
N GLU A 744 12.70 13.00 9.63
CA GLU A 744 11.77 12.44 10.61
C GLU A 744 10.98 13.55 11.33
N GLU A 745 11.62 14.66 11.69
CA GLU A 745 10.94 15.81 12.31
C GLU A 745 9.87 16.43 11.38
N ILE A 746 10.13 16.48 10.07
CA ILE A 746 9.19 17.02 9.07
C ILE A 746 7.91 16.18 8.94
N LEU A 747 7.99 14.86 9.14
CA LEU A 747 6.83 13.97 9.04
C LEU A 747 5.91 14.03 10.26
N ARG A 748 6.38 14.61 11.38
CA ARG A 748 5.63 14.66 12.64
C ARG A 748 4.63 15.82 12.67
N PRO A 749 3.54 15.69 13.45
CA PRO A 749 2.62 16.79 13.66
C PRO A 749 3.35 18.01 14.20
N LYS A 750 2.90 19.20 13.78
CA LYS A 750 3.40 20.44 14.37
C LYS A 750 3.12 20.43 15.88
N PRO A 751 4.16 20.60 16.72
CA PRO A 751 3.97 20.53 18.16
C PRO A 751 3.15 21.73 18.65
N PRO A 752 2.46 21.61 19.80
CA PRO A 752 1.71 22.71 20.39
C PRO A 752 2.58 23.94 20.68
N THR A 753 1.92 25.08 20.88
CA THR A 753 2.62 26.35 21.15
C THR A 753 3.60 26.21 22.31
N GLY A 754 4.86 26.62 22.08
CA GLY A 754 5.93 26.55 23.08
C GLY A 754 6.74 25.25 23.08
N MET A 755 6.39 24.25 22.27
CA MET A 755 7.10 22.97 22.20
C MET A 755 8.02 22.81 20.98
N SER A 756 7.99 23.74 20.02
CA SER A 756 8.83 23.63 18.81
C SER A 756 10.32 23.85 19.11
N SER A 757 11.19 23.23 18.33
CA SER A 757 12.65 23.40 18.40
C SER A 757 13.06 24.89 18.34
N LYS A 758 12.37 25.68 17.53
CA LYS A 758 12.53 27.15 17.44
C LYS A 758 12.03 27.91 18.66
N ALA A 759 11.00 27.41 19.35
CA ALA A 759 10.55 28.01 20.61
C ALA A 759 11.54 27.69 21.73
N LYS A 760 12.04 26.46 21.76
CA LYS A 760 13.03 25.98 22.73
C LYS A 760 14.36 26.70 22.61
N SER A 761 14.85 26.94 21.40
CA SER A 761 16.11 27.67 21.17
C SER A 761 16.07 29.14 21.61
N LYS A 762 14.89 29.69 21.89
CA LYS A 762 14.72 31.04 22.46
C LYS A 762 14.73 31.07 23.98
N LEU A 763 14.74 29.90 24.63
CA LEU A 763 14.77 29.80 26.08
C LEU A 763 16.23 29.92 26.58
N PRO A 764 16.46 30.45 27.79
CA PRO A 764 17.81 30.51 28.35
C PRO A 764 18.36 29.09 28.54
N LEU A 765 19.63 28.88 28.15
CA LEU A 765 20.29 27.56 28.18
C LEU A 765 20.28 26.95 29.59
N ASP A 766 20.52 27.76 30.61
CA ASP A 766 20.60 27.34 32.02
C ASP A 766 19.32 27.55 32.82
N ALA A 767 18.19 27.79 32.15
CA ALA A 767 16.93 27.96 32.87
C ALA A 767 16.42 26.59 33.38
N PRO A 768 15.91 26.53 34.64
CA PRO A 768 15.38 25.29 35.19
C PRO A 768 14.19 24.78 34.38
N LEU A 769 13.91 23.47 34.45
CA LEU A 769 12.76 22.85 33.77
C LEU A 769 11.42 23.50 34.15
N THR A 770 11.32 24.11 35.33
CA THR A 770 10.15 24.92 35.74
C THR A 770 9.88 26.12 34.82
N LYS A 771 10.89 26.61 34.10
CA LYS A 771 10.78 27.67 33.09
C LYS A 771 10.83 27.13 31.66
N THR A 772 11.57 26.06 31.40
CA THR A 772 11.83 25.59 30.03
C THR A 772 10.91 24.46 29.58
N TRP A 773 10.41 23.63 30.49
CA TRP A 773 9.55 22.51 30.13
C TRP A 773 8.12 22.97 29.80
N ALA A 774 7.68 22.67 28.58
CA ALA A 774 6.36 23.06 28.08
C ALA A 774 5.18 22.43 28.83
N GLY A 775 5.42 21.35 29.60
CA GLY A 775 4.42 20.70 30.44
C GLY A 775 4.21 21.37 31.81
N TYR A 776 5.16 22.20 32.28
CA TYR A 776 5.14 22.72 33.65
C TYR A 776 3.88 23.53 33.96
N LYS A 777 3.50 24.48 33.08
CA LYS A 777 2.29 25.28 33.26
C LYS A 777 1.03 24.41 33.35
N SER A 778 0.95 23.38 32.52
CA SER A 778 -0.18 22.43 32.52
C SER A 778 -0.22 21.59 33.80
N LEU A 779 0.94 21.16 34.30
CA LEU A 779 1.04 20.44 35.57
C LEU A 779 0.53 21.28 36.74
N ILE A 780 0.96 22.55 36.83
CA ILE A 780 0.49 23.48 37.87
C ILE A 780 -1.02 23.71 37.76
N VAL A 781 -1.57 23.83 36.55
CA VAL A 781 -3.02 23.95 36.35
C VAL A 781 -3.77 22.70 36.84
N ILE A 782 -3.23 21.50 36.60
CA ILE A 782 -3.80 20.25 37.11
C ILE A 782 -3.80 20.25 38.65
N LEU A 783 -2.67 20.56 39.28
CA LEU A 783 -2.55 20.57 40.75
C LEU A 783 -3.53 21.58 41.38
N LYS A 784 -3.63 22.80 40.84
CA LYS A 784 -4.61 23.80 41.30
C LYS A 784 -6.06 23.37 41.06
N THR A 785 -6.31 22.59 40.01
CA THR A 785 -7.64 22.03 39.75
C THR A 785 -7.99 20.93 40.77
N ILE A 786 -7.00 20.12 41.17
CA ILE A 786 -7.14 19.13 42.24
C ILE A 786 -7.44 19.81 43.58
N GLU A 787 -6.74 20.90 43.92
CA GLU A 787 -7.02 21.71 45.11
C GLU A 787 -8.44 22.27 45.11
N LEU A 788 -8.90 22.83 43.97
CA LEU A 788 -10.27 23.31 43.82
C LEU A 788 -11.29 22.21 44.11
N ILE A 789 -11.09 21.00 43.57
CA ILE A 789 -12.00 19.88 43.81
C ILE A 789 -12.01 19.46 45.27
N LYS A 790 -10.85 19.41 45.92
CA LYS A 790 -10.75 19.08 47.35
C LYS A 790 -11.46 20.11 48.24
N LEU A 791 -11.45 21.39 47.86
CA LEU A 791 -12.18 22.44 48.57
C LEU A 791 -13.70 22.28 48.44
N GLU A 792 -14.19 21.89 47.27
CA GLU A 792 -15.63 21.65 47.04
C GLU A 792 -16.11 20.31 47.62
N ILE A 793 -15.23 19.31 47.67
CA ILE A 793 -15.53 17.93 48.10
C ILE A 793 -14.43 17.45 49.08
N PRO A 794 -14.57 17.75 50.38
CA PRO A 794 -13.62 17.29 51.38
C PRO A 794 -13.62 15.75 51.51
N ASN A 795 -12.47 15.17 51.89
CA ASN A 795 -12.25 13.72 52.12
C ASN A 795 -12.45 12.79 50.91
N ILE A 796 -12.32 13.31 49.69
CA ILE A 796 -12.42 12.52 48.44
C ILE A 796 -11.38 11.39 48.29
N GLN A 797 -10.33 11.37 49.12
CA GLN A 797 -9.31 10.32 49.12
C GLN A 797 -9.73 9.07 49.94
N GLU A 798 -10.60 9.22 50.92
CA GLU A 798 -11.05 8.16 51.84
C GLU A 798 -12.40 7.53 51.42
N THR A 799 -12.84 7.80 50.19
CA THR A 799 -14.17 7.45 49.68
C THR A 799 -14.40 5.93 49.64
N THR A 800 -15.53 5.48 50.19
CA THR A 800 -15.99 4.08 50.06
C THR A 800 -16.60 3.80 48.68
N LYS A 801 -16.70 2.52 48.27
CA LYS A 801 -17.28 2.17 46.95
C LYS A 801 -18.69 2.74 46.71
N SER A 802 -19.48 2.94 47.77
CA SER A 802 -20.86 3.45 47.69
C SER A 802 -20.93 4.95 47.40
N GLU A 803 -19.91 5.72 47.78
CA GLU A 803 -19.87 7.19 47.70
C GLU A 803 -19.26 7.70 46.38
N ILE A 804 -18.66 6.80 45.58
CA ILE A 804 -18.01 7.17 44.30
C ILE A 804 -19.00 7.87 43.37
N VAL A 805 -20.21 7.32 43.22
CA VAL A 805 -21.24 7.88 42.33
C VAL A 805 -21.66 9.28 42.80
N GLU A 806 -21.81 9.47 44.11
CA GLU A 806 -22.15 10.76 44.70
C GLU A 806 -21.04 11.80 44.45
N ASN A 807 -19.78 11.43 44.66
CA ASN A 807 -18.64 12.31 44.41
C ASN A 807 -18.51 12.69 42.93
N LEU A 808 -18.78 11.76 42.00
CA LEU A 808 -18.81 12.07 40.56
C LEU A 808 -19.92 13.06 40.20
N ILE A 809 -21.09 12.97 40.84
CA ILE A 809 -22.20 13.91 40.65
C ILE A 809 -21.83 15.29 41.22
N LYS A 810 -21.19 15.34 42.39
CA LYS A 810 -20.69 16.58 42.99
C LYS A 810 -19.67 17.29 42.08
N ILE A 811 -18.71 16.56 41.51
CA ILE A 811 -17.73 17.12 40.56
C ILE A 811 -18.42 17.72 39.33
N GLU A 812 -19.43 17.02 38.80
CA GLU A 812 -20.17 17.47 37.62
C GLU A 812 -21.00 18.74 37.89
N SER A 813 -21.42 18.96 39.14
CA SER A 813 -22.34 20.02 39.56
C SER A 813 -21.65 21.21 40.24
N ILE A 814 -20.32 21.32 40.16
CA ILE A 814 -19.58 22.46 40.71
C ILE A 814 -20.06 23.75 40.04
N LYS A 815 -20.58 24.68 40.86
CA LYS A 815 -21.07 25.99 40.39
C LYS A 815 -19.91 26.89 39.97
N ASP A 816 -20.13 27.65 38.90
CA ASP A 816 -19.20 28.64 38.34
C ASP A 816 -17.80 28.09 38.05
N TYR A 817 -17.71 26.81 37.65
CA TYR A 817 -16.45 26.13 37.41
C TYR A 817 -15.56 26.90 36.42
N ASP A 818 -16.10 27.37 35.30
CA ASP A 818 -15.36 28.13 34.28
C ASP A 818 -14.73 29.41 34.85
N SER A 819 -15.46 30.13 35.72
CA SER A 819 -14.99 31.34 36.39
C SER A 819 -13.90 31.05 37.42
N LYS A 820 -13.99 29.91 38.12
CA LYS A 820 -12.96 29.46 39.07
C LYS A 820 -11.69 29.01 38.33
N ILE A 821 -11.82 28.25 37.25
CA ILE A 821 -10.69 27.84 36.39
C ILE A 821 -10.01 29.05 35.74
N ALA A 822 -10.78 30.06 35.30
CA ALA A 822 -10.22 31.27 34.70
C ALA A 822 -9.23 32.04 35.62
N LYS A 823 -9.29 31.83 36.94
CA LYS A 823 -8.35 32.42 37.90
C LYS A 823 -7.03 31.66 38.00
N ILE A 824 -7.01 30.37 37.67
CA ILE A 824 -5.85 29.49 37.86
C ILE A 824 -5.19 29.04 36.55
N ALA A 825 -5.95 29.00 35.45
CA ALA A 825 -5.50 28.48 34.17
C ALA A 825 -5.15 29.60 33.18
N SER A 826 -4.09 29.37 32.39
CA SER A 826 -3.74 30.26 31.28
C SER A 826 -4.78 30.24 30.17
N SER A 827 -4.82 31.31 29.35
CA SER A 827 -5.77 31.47 28.24
C SER A 827 -5.85 30.27 27.30
N GLU A 828 -4.76 29.53 27.14
CA GLU A 828 -4.71 28.29 26.37
C GLU A 828 -5.69 27.19 26.84
N PHE A 829 -5.95 27.07 28.15
CA PHE A 829 -6.81 26.00 28.68
C PHE A 829 -8.26 26.46 28.86
N LEU A 830 -8.58 27.72 28.59
CA LEU A 830 -9.92 28.26 28.79
C LEU A 830 -10.85 27.87 27.63
N PRO A 831 -12.16 27.67 27.90
CA PRO A 831 -13.15 27.36 26.87
C PRO A 831 -13.24 28.39 25.72
N LYS A 832 -12.84 29.64 25.98
CA LYS A 832 -12.88 30.74 25.00
C LYS A 832 -11.90 30.59 23.83
N THR A 833 -10.80 29.86 24.01
CA THR A 833 -9.83 29.59 22.95
C THR A 833 -10.15 28.25 22.28
N LYS A 834 -9.83 28.08 20.99
CA LYS A 834 -10.08 26.80 20.31
C LYS A 834 -9.02 25.77 20.73
N PHE A 835 -9.44 24.53 21.01
CA PHE A 835 -8.50 23.41 21.16
C PHE A 835 -7.95 23.01 19.79
N GLU A 836 -6.63 23.05 19.63
CA GLU A 836 -5.95 22.65 18.40
C GLU A 836 -5.48 21.20 18.52
N THR A 837 -6.07 20.31 17.72
CA THR A 837 -5.66 18.90 17.61
C THR A 837 -4.35 18.75 16.84
N LEU A 838 -3.59 17.72 17.17
CA LEU A 838 -2.43 17.32 16.39
C LEU A 838 -2.89 16.66 15.10
N LYS A 839 -2.34 17.12 13.97
CA LYS A 839 -2.72 16.66 12.64
C LYS A 839 -1.50 16.36 11.78
N PHE A 840 -1.60 15.32 10.97
CA PHE A 840 -0.65 15.09 9.89
C PHE A 840 -0.73 16.22 8.85
N THR A 841 0.42 16.70 8.40
CA THR A 841 0.48 17.77 7.38
C THR A 841 1.14 17.29 6.10
N TRP A 842 0.42 17.42 5.00
CA TRP A 842 0.97 17.18 3.67
C TRP A 842 1.93 18.30 3.27
N SER A 843 3.10 17.91 2.80
CA SER A 843 4.14 18.76 2.21
C SER A 843 4.73 18.02 1.01
N ALA A 844 5.51 18.70 0.18
CA ALA A 844 6.23 18.04 -0.92
C ALA A 844 7.13 16.90 -0.40
N MET A 845 7.72 17.07 0.79
CA MET A 845 8.56 16.06 1.43
C MET A 845 7.76 14.85 1.92
N SER A 846 6.65 15.08 2.65
CA SER A 846 5.83 13.99 3.16
C SER A 846 5.10 13.24 2.05
N LEU A 847 4.77 13.91 0.95
CA LEU A 847 4.26 13.27 -0.25
C LEU A 847 5.34 12.47 -0.98
N GLY A 848 6.57 13.01 -1.07
CA GLY A 848 7.70 12.28 -1.64
C GLY A 848 8.09 11.04 -0.84
N TRP A 849 8.02 11.11 0.50
CA TRP A 849 8.13 9.96 1.40
C TRP A 849 7.06 8.91 1.09
N TYR A 850 5.81 9.35 1.02
CA TYR A 850 4.65 8.49 0.81
C TYR A 850 4.70 7.76 -0.55
N GLU A 851 5.02 8.48 -1.62
CA GLU A 851 5.18 7.91 -2.96
C GLU A 851 6.38 6.96 -3.02
N SER A 852 7.48 7.31 -2.36
CA SER A 852 8.66 6.44 -2.29
C SER A 852 8.33 5.13 -1.55
N ILE A 853 7.47 5.15 -0.51
CA ILE A 853 7.06 3.92 0.19
C ILE A 853 6.24 3.04 -0.70
N LEU A 854 5.25 3.61 -1.37
CA LEU A 854 4.45 2.86 -2.32
C LEU A 854 5.33 2.18 -3.37
N TRP A 855 6.25 2.93 -3.98
CA TRP A 855 7.18 2.40 -4.98
C TRP A 855 8.14 1.36 -4.40
N GLY A 856 8.60 1.55 -3.16
CA GLY A 856 9.37 0.56 -2.45
C GLY A 856 8.62 -0.74 -2.29
N ASP A 857 7.42 -0.72 -1.70
CA ASP A 857 6.59 -1.90 -1.52
C ASP A 857 6.32 -2.62 -2.86
N ILE A 858 5.99 -1.86 -3.92
CA ILE A 858 5.83 -2.38 -5.29
C ILE A 858 7.11 -3.08 -5.77
N PHE A 859 8.27 -2.44 -5.62
CA PHE A 859 9.55 -2.99 -6.05
C PHE A 859 9.88 -4.30 -5.33
N TYR A 860 9.72 -4.35 -4.00
CA TYR A 860 10.03 -5.57 -3.24
C TYR A 860 9.09 -6.71 -3.61
N GLN A 861 7.78 -6.46 -3.70
CA GLN A 861 6.80 -7.48 -4.05
C GLN A 861 7.06 -8.13 -5.42
N ASN A 862 7.56 -7.34 -6.38
CA ASN A 862 7.79 -7.81 -7.75
C ASN A 862 9.21 -8.41 -7.98
N ASN A 863 10.16 -8.21 -7.06
CA ASN A 863 11.53 -8.73 -7.22
C ASN A 863 11.90 -9.86 -6.25
N THR A 864 11.16 -10.07 -5.17
CA THR A 864 11.38 -11.24 -4.30
C THR A 864 10.90 -12.51 -5.02
N LYS A 865 11.84 -13.41 -5.36
CA LYS A 865 11.59 -14.69 -6.06
C LYS A 865 10.86 -15.76 -5.22
N ASP A 866 10.31 -15.42 -4.06
CA ASP A 866 9.91 -16.43 -3.07
C ASP A 866 8.45 -16.88 -3.15
N ASN A 867 8.31 -18.19 -3.32
CA ASN A 867 7.10 -19.02 -3.15
C ASN A 867 6.46 -18.96 -1.75
N SER A 868 7.02 -18.21 -0.79
CA SER A 868 6.52 -18.09 0.59
C SER A 868 5.21 -17.28 0.70
N GLN A 869 4.90 -16.45 -0.30
CA GLN A 869 3.65 -15.68 -0.36
C GLN A 869 2.41 -16.56 -0.61
N ASN A 870 2.59 -17.85 -0.94
CA ASN A 870 1.51 -18.81 -1.15
C ASN A 870 0.83 -19.26 0.16
N VAL A 871 1.40 -18.96 1.34
CA VAL A 871 0.90 -19.51 2.63
C VAL A 871 -0.44 -18.93 3.07
N TRP A 872 -0.72 -17.65 2.79
CA TRP A 872 -1.97 -17.00 3.24
C TRP A 872 -3.23 -17.55 2.54
N PHE A 873 -3.14 -17.81 1.23
CA PHE A 873 -4.24 -18.39 0.45
C PHE A 873 -4.27 -19.93 0.54
N ASN A 874 -3.10 -20.60 0.61
CA ASN A 874 -3.06 -22.08 0.67
C ASN A 874 -3.65 -22.65 1.96
N LYS A 875 -3.64 -21.90 3.07
CA LYS A 875 -4.30 -22.33 4.32
C LYS A 875 -5.83 -22.45 4.20
N ARG A 876 -6.47 -21.85 3.19
CA ARG A 876 -7.92 -21.98 2.94
C ARG A 876 -8.26 -23.00 1.85
N SER A 877 -7.40 -23.24 0.86
CA SER A 877 -7.61 -24.32 -0.13
C SER A 877 -7.30 -25.72 0.43
N SER A 878 -6.45 -25.79 1.48
CA SER A 878 -6.01 -27.03 2.12
C SER A 878 -7.12 -27.85 2.79
N GLY A 879 -8.33 -27.33 2.99
CA GLY A 879 -9.43 -28.08 3.57
C GLY A 879 -9.93 -29.23 2.68
N ILE A 880 -9.82 -29.09 1.35
CA ILE A 880 -10.39 -30.05 0.38
C ILE A 880 -9.32 -30.62 -0.55
N SER A 881 -8.24 -29.88 -0.86
CA SER A 881 -7.13 -30.39 -1.69
C SER A 881 -6.24 -31.37 -0.93
N ASN A 882 -5.95 -31.12 0.35
CA ASN A 882 -5.11 -32.03 1.15
C ASN A 882 -5.80 -33.36 1.41
N ILE A 883 -7.15 -33.40 1.46
CA ILE A 883 -7.90 -34.65 1.62
C ILE A 883 -7.77 -35.51 0.35
N LYS A 884 -7.76 -34.90 -0.84
CA LYS A 884 -7.56 -35.61 -2.11
C LYS A 884 -6.11 -36.09 -2.28
N GLU A 885 -5.14 -35.28 -1.86
CA GLU A 885 -3.71 -35.64 -1.91
C GLU A 885 -3.37 -36.74 -0.87
N VAL A 886 -3.91 -36.66 0.34
CA VAL A 886 -3.80 -37.70 1.38
C VAL A 886 -4.49 -39.00 0.96
N ALA A 887 -5.67 -38.93 0.32
CA ALA A 887 -6.37 -40.11 -0.19
C ALA A 887 -5.61 -40.81 -1.34
N SER A 888 -4.89 -40.03 -2.19
CA SER A 888 -4.02 -40.59 -3.23
C SER A 888 -2.79 -41.30 -2.65
N ASN A 889 -2.23 -40.78 -1.56
CA ASN A 889 -1.15 -41.44 -0.81
C ASN A 889 -1.62 -42.66 -0.01
N TRP A 890 -2.93 -42.85 0.18
CA TRP A 890 -3.54 -44.02 0.81
C TRP A 890 -3.89 -45.14 -0.20
N GLY A 891 -3.46 -45.02 -1.47
CA GLY A 891 -3.63 -46.06 -2.48
C GLY A 891 -5.01 -46.11 -3.14
N PHE A 892 -5.87 -45.12 -2.91
CA PHE A 892 -7.14 -45.01 -3.64
C PHE A 892 -6.91 -44.31 -4.99
N SER A 893 -6.68 -45.10 -6.04
CA SER A 893 -6.55 -44.60 -7.42
C SER A 893 -7.93 -44.40 -8.04
N TRP A 894 -8.37 -43.15 -8.17
CA TRP A 894 -9.51 -42.82 -9.02
C TRP A 894 -8.97 -42.59 -10.44
N LYS A 895 -9.38 -43.44 -11.38
CA LYS A 895 -8.99 -43.32 -12.80
C LYS A 895 -9.45 -41.96 -13.33
N SER A 896 -8.52 -41.03 -13.58
CA SER A 896 -8.82 -39.82 -14.34
C SER A 896 -8.87 -40.17 -15.83
N SER A 897 -10.03 -40.02 -16.45
CA SER A 897 -10.13 -39.98 -17.91
C SER A 897 -9.29 -38.81 -18.44
N ALA A 898 -8.55 -39.03 -19.53
CA ALA A 898 -7.77 -37.99 -20.20
C ALA A 898 -8.70 -36.81 -20.57
N THR A 899 -8.52 -35.68 -19.90
CA THR A 899 -9.18 -34.42 -20.23
C THR A 899 -8.55 -33.82 -21.48
N PRO A 900 -9.33 -33.12 -22.33
CA PRO A 900 -8.80 -32.44 -23.51
C PRO A 900 -7.69 -31.45 -23.10
N ILE A 901 -6.74 -31.22 -24.01
CA ILE A 901 -5.61 -30.30 -23.80
C ILE A 901 -6.16 -28.90 -23.57
N ALA A 902 -6.28 -28.51 -22.31
CA ALA A 902 -6.67 -27.15 -21.93
C ALA A 902 -5.60 -26.18 -22.45
N HIS A 903 -6.04 -25.02 -22.94
CA HIS A 903 -5.12 -23.95 -23.33
C HIS A 903 -4.23 -23.59 -22.13
N GLN A 904 -2.92 -23.67 -22.34
CA GLN A 904 -1.92 -23.44 -21.30
C GLN A 904 -1.20 -22.12 -21.60
N PHE A 905 -1.42 -21.11 -20.74
CA PHE A 905 -0.68 -19.87 -20.81
C PHE A 905 0.81 -20.10 -20.48
N ASP A 906 1.65 -19.15 -20.89
CA ASP A 906 3.08 -19.18 -20.60
C ASP A 906 3.36 -18.98 -19.10
N ASN A 907 3.68 -20.06 -18.40
CA ASN A 907 3.93 -20.01 -16.95
C ASN A 907 5.13 -19.13 -16.56
N SER A 908 6.06 -18.87 -17.48
CA SER A 908 7.26 -18.06 -17.18
C SER A 908 6.90 -16.61 -16.84
N ILE A 909 5.73 -16.13 -17.30
CA ILE A 909 5.22 -14.78 -16.97
C ILE A 909 4.98 -14.58 -15.46
N LEU A 910 4.86 -15.65 -14.68
CA LEU A 910 4.63 -15.57 -13.23
C LEU A 910 5.90 -15.26 -12.43
N GLN A 911 7.08 -15.50 -13.00
CA GLN A 911 8.37 -15.40 -12.32
C GLN A 911 9.23 -14.22 -12.81
N LEU A 912 8.67 -13.36 -13.67
CA LEU A 912 9.41 -12.23 -14.23
C LEU A 912 9.65 -11.14 -13.18
N SER A 913 10.93 -10.81 -12.98
CA SER A 913 11.35 -9.70 -12.13
C SER A 913 11.68 -8.48 -12.98
N ILE A 914 10.76 -7.50 -13.03
CA ILE A 914 10.82 -6.32 -13.92
C ILE A 914 12.12 -5.53 -13.73
N TRP A 915 12.46 -5.23 -12.48
CA TRP A 915 13.56 -4.34 -12.12
C TRP A 915 14.83 -5.10 -11.68
N ASN A 916 14.90 -6.41 -11.95
CA ASN A 916 16.06 -7.19 -11.56
C ASN A 916 17.31 -6.77 -12.36
N GLY A 917 18.35 -6.36 -11.62
CA GLY A 917 19.61 -5.88 -12.17
C GLY A 917 19.70 -4.37 -12.37
N THR A 918 18.63 -3.60 -12.09
CA THR A 918 18.67 -2.13 -12.21
C THR A 918 19.13 -1.44 -10.93
N PHE A 919 19.73 -0.26 -11.08
CA PHE A 919 20.10 0.60 -9.94
C PHE A 919 18.95 1.54 -9.57
N ILE A 920 18.32 1.29 -8.42
CA ILE A 920 17.16 2.04 -7.94
C ILE A 920 17.55 3.01 -6.82
N ARG A 921 16.93 4.20 -6.84
CA ARG A 921 17.22 5.31 -5.92
C ARG A 921 16.09 5.51 -4.91
N LEU A 922 15.62 4.42 -4.30
CA LEU A 922 14.66 4.47 -3.20
C LEU A 922 15.37 4.50 -1.83
N PHE A 923 14.65 4.92 -0.80
CA PHE A 923 15.09 4.65 0.56
C PHE A 923 15.13 3.13 0.82
N LYS A 924 16.05 2.69 1.67
CA LYS A 924 16.22 1.27 1.97
C LYS A 924 15.03 0.77 2.79
N ILE A 925 14.11 0.02 2.18
CA ILE A 925 13.22 -0.90 2.92
C ILE A 925 14.00 -2.19 3.12
N LYS A 926 13.95 -2.77 4.32
CA LYS A 926 14.63 -4.05 4.58
C LYS A 926 13.93 -5.16 3.78
N LYS A 927 14.72 -6.02 3.13
CA LYS A 927 14.19 -7.19 2.43
C LYS A 927 13.44 -8.08 3.44
N PRO A 928 12.33 -8.74 3.05
CA PRO A 928 11.75 -9.77 3.89
C PRO A 928 12.81 -10.83 4.15
N LEU A 929 13.17 -11.03 5.43
CA LEU A 929 13.86 -12.25 5.83
C LEU A 929 12.88 -13.39 5.59
N VAL A 930 13.29 -14.37 4.80
CA VAL A 930 12.52 -15.56 4.52
C VAL A 930 12.31 -16.30 5.84
N GLU A 931 11.11 -16.19 6.41
CA GLU A 931 10.66 -17.16 7.39
C GLU A 931 10.56 -18.51 6.67
N LYS A 932 11.59 -19.34 6.84
CA LYS A 932 11.47 -20.76 6.57
C LYS A 932 10.31 -21.26 7.44
N PRO A 933 9.36 -22.03 6.90
CA PRO A 933 8.31 -22.61 7.72
C PRO A 933 8.97 -23.40 8.86
N LEU A 934 8.67 -23.00 10.10
CA LEU A 934 9.26 -23.56 11.33
C LEU A 934 8.90 -25.04 11.55
N VAL A 935 8.06 -25.61 10.68
CA VAL A 935 7.82 -27.05 10.59
C VAL A 935 7.65 -27.43 9.12
N ASP A 936 8.64 -28.13 8.57
CA ASP A 936 8.46 -28.93 7.37
C ASP A 936 7.48 -30.06 7.73
N VAL A 937 6.20 -29.89 7.37
CA VAL A 937 5.11 -30.82 7.69
C VAL A 937 5.42 -32.22 7.13
N ASN A 938 6.24 -32.31 6.08
CA ASN A 938 6.74 -33.57 5.55
C ASN A 938 7.69 -34.29 6.52
N ASN A 939 8.48 -33.56 7.30
CA ASN A 939 9.35 -34.15 8.34
C ASN A 939 8.60 -34.45 9.64
N LEU A 940 7.56 -33.68 9.97
CA LEU A 940 6.67 -34.00 11.09
C LEU A 940 5.88 -35.30 10.81
N MET A 941 5.35 -35.46 9.59
CA MET A 941 4.65 -36.69 9.16
C MET A 941 5.60 -37.90 9.04
N LYS A 942 6.89 -37.68 8.76
CA LYS A 942 7.92 -38.73 8.86
C LYS A 942 8.20 -39.14 10.31
N ARG A 943 8.12 -38.22 11.28
CA ARG A 943 8.32 -38.49 12.71
C ARG A 943 7.11 -39.12 13.41
N PHE A 944 5.89 -38.93 12.89
CA PHE A 944 4.68 -39.64 13.34
C PHE A 944 4.53 -41.06 12.77
N ARG A 945 5.50 -41.57 12.00
CA ARG A 945 5.61 -43.01 11.72
C ARG A 945 6.13 -43.74 12.96
N LEU A 946 5.26 -43.97 13.94
CA LEU A 946 5.50 -44.93 15.01
C LEU A 946 4.85 -46.28 14.63
N ASN A 947 5.74 -47.25 14.39
CA ASN A 947 5.60 -48.69 14.55
C ASN A 947 4.39 -49.40 13.90
N SER A 948 4.58 -49.81 12.65
CA SER A 948 4.01 -51.06 12.14
C SER A 948 4.92 -51.69 11.07
N THR A 949 6.13 -52.06 11.47
CA THR A 949 6.99 -52.98 10.70
C THR A 949 7.56 -54.06 11.61
N SER A 950 6.70 -55.00 11.97
CA SER A 950 7.01 -56.42 12.07
C SER A 950 5.94 -57.07 11.18
N SER A 951 6.22 -57.69 10.04
CA SER A 951 7.36 -58.54 9.68
C SER A 951 7.16 -58.94 8.22
N ILE A 952 8.04 -58.54 7.30
CA ILE A 952 8.17 -59.21 5.99
C ILE A 952 9.65 -59.17 5.60
N THR A 953 10.37 -60.22 5.96
CA THR A 953 11.57 -60.67 5.25
C THR A 953 11.45 -62.17 5.06
N THR A 954 12.11 -62.67 4.01
CA THR A 954 12.06 -64.02 3.42
C THR A 954 10.96 -64.18 2.36
N LEU A 955 11.23 -64.60 1.12
CA LEU A 955 12.48 -64.93 0.43
C LEU A 955 12.12 -65.01 -1.07
N ASN A 956 12.90 -64.37 -1.94
CA ASN A 956 12.91 -64.68 -3.37
C ASN A 956 13.91 -65.82 -3.59
N THR A 957 13.44 -67.01 -3.97
CA THR A 957 14.22 -67.97 -4.75
C THR A 957 13.30 -68.84 -5.63
N LEU A 958 13.41 -68.59 -6.93
CA LEU A 958 13.48 -69.55 -8.06
C LEU A 958 12.35 -70.59 -8.29
N ASP A 959 11.83 -70.48 -9.51
CA ASP A 959 11.57 -71.52 -10.52
C ASP A 959 10.52 -72.62 -10.33
N SER A 960 9.47 -72.45 -11.15
CA SER A 960 9.00 -73.40 -12.17
C SER A 960 7.81 -74.34 -11.88
N ARG A 961 6.93 -74.34 -12.89
CA ARG A 961 6.06 -75.43 -13.40
C ARG A 961 4.74 -75.78 -12.69
N ASN A 962 3.69 -75.40 -13.43
CA ASN A 962 2.54 -76.19 -13.91
C ASN A 962 1.52 -76.85 -12.96
N SER A 963 0.26 -76.55 -13.33
CA SER A 963 -0.96 -77.38 -13.35
C SER A 963 -1.71 -77.68 -12.05
N GLY A 964 -2.98 -77.25 -12.02
CA GLY A 964 -4.09 -78.19 -11.86
C GLY A 964 -4.99 -78.06 -10.62
N LEU A 965 -6.22 -77.58 -10.88
CA LEU A 965 -7.52 -78.09 -10.41
C LEU A 965 -7.98 -78.03 -8.93
N ASN A 966 -9.24 -77.58 -8.81
CA ASN A 966 -10.35 -78.01 -7.92
C ASN A 966 -10.38 -77.58 -6.42
N SER A 967 -11.28 -76.62 -6.10
CA SER A 967 -12.64 -76.83 -5.52
C SER A 967 -12.89 -78.08 -4.63
N PRO A 968 -13.89 -78.12 -3.72
CA PRO A 968 -14.39 -77.14 -2.72
C PRO A 968 -14.93 -77.79 -1.39
N ARG A 969 -15.62 -76.96 -0.56
CA ARG A 969 -16.90 -77.23 0.17
C ARG A 969 -16.96 -77.79 1.61
N HIS A 970 -17.86 -77.10 2.37
CA HIS A 970 -18.90 -77.55 3.34
C HIS A 970 -18.49 -78.08 4.73
N GLU A 971 -18.89 -77.37 5.81
CA GLU A 971 -20.04 -77.63 6.73
C GLU A 971 -19.74 -78.76 7.74
N SER A 972 -20.15 -78.78 9.00
CA SER A 972 -21.05 -78.04 9.90
C SER A 972 -20.73 -78.59 11.32
N VAL A 973 -21.11 -78.01 12.47
CA VAL A 973 -22.37 -78.29 13.19
C VAL A 973 -22.24 -77.72 14.63
N SER A 974 -23.32 -77.01 15.06
CA SER A 974 -23.92 -76.80 16.41
C SER A 974 -23.05 -76.49 17.66
N GLY A 975 -23.53 -75.75 18.67
CA GLY A 975 -24.80 -75.09 18.89
C GLY A 975 -24.95 -74.65 20.35
N PHE A 976 -25.72 -73.56 20.52
CA PHE A 976 -26.58 -73.18 21.65
C PHE A 976 -26.11 -72.33 22.85
N ASN A 977 -26.98 -71.33 23.05
CA ASN A 977 -27.35 -70.55 24.25
C ASN A 977 -26.48 -69.33 24.60
N SER A 978 -27.00 -68.10 24.63
CA SER A 978 -28.34 -67.57 24.34
C SER A 978 -28.25 -66.02 24.31
N PRO A 979 -29.23 -65.34 23.68
CA PRO A 979 -28.99 -64.14 22.88
C PRO A 979 -29.78 -62.92 23.35
N ASN A 980 -29.46 -61.74 22.82
CA ASN A 980 -30.47 -60.71 22.52
C ASN A 980 -29.95 -59.78 21.41
N GLN A 981 -30.20 -60.21 20.17
CA GLN A 981 -30.28 -59.34 19.01
C GLN A 981 -31.64 -58.64 19.01
N LEU A 982 -31.64 -57.33 18.84
CA LEU A 982 -32.79 -56.56 18.38
C LEU A 982 -32.46 -56.02 16.99
N THR A 983 -32.96 -56.70 15.96
CA THR A 983 -33.20 -56.18 14.61
C THR A 983 -34.38 -56.97 14.03
N PRO A 984 -35.16 -56.43 13.10
CA PRO A 984 -35.85 -55.14 13.15
C PRO A 984 -37.37 -55.38 12.97
N ILE A 985 -38.20 -54.76 13.81
CA ILE A 985 -39.67 -54.86 13.77
C ILE A 985 -40.24 -53.47 13.50
N ASN A 986 -41.28 -53.40 12.64
CA ASN A 986 -42.33 -52.38 12.51
C ASN A 986 -41.94 -50.89 12.80
N SER A 987 -42.06 -49.95 11.88
CA SER A 987 -43.22 -49.74 11.01
C SER A 987 -42.90 -48.82 9.82
N ARG A 988 -43.32 -49.34 8.65
CA ARG A 988 -43.84 -48.69 7.45
C ARG A 988 -42.90 -47.94 6.50
N GLN A 989 -42.46 -48.76 5.55
CA GLN A 989 -42.19 -48.51 4.12
C GLN A 989 -43.01 -47.39 3.45
N SER A 990 -42.24 -46.50 2.80
CA SER A 990 -42.35 -45.96 1.43
C SER A 990 -43.67 -46.05 0.66
N TYR A 991 -44.10 -44.92 0.06
CA TYR A 991 -44.49 -44.80 -1.36
C TYR A 991 -44.72 -43.32 -1.73
N THR A 992 -44.04 -42.84 -2.76
CA THR A 992 -44.59 -41.89 -3.77
C THR A 992 -45.26 -42.72 -4.88
N PRO A 993 -45.90 -42.17 -5.93
CA PRO A 993 -46.92 -41.12 -6.11
C PRO A 993 -48.17 -41.67 -6.86
N ARG A 994 -49.27 -40.90 -7.02
CA ARG A 994 -50.17 -41.01 -8.20
C ARG A 994 -51.15 -39.85 -8.34
N ASN A 995 -51.30 -39.39 -9.57
CA ASN A 995 -52.31 -38.43 -10.03
C ASN A 995 -53.70 -39.08 -10.24
N SER A 996 -54.72 -38.24 -10.03
CA SER A 996 -55.96 -38.04 -10.82
C SER A 996 -57.25 -38.84 -10.53
N ILE A 997 -58.36 -38.11 -10.78
CA ILE A 997 -59.77 -38.50 -11.08
C ILE A 997 -60.69 -38.46 -9.83
N HIS A 998 -61.81 -37.73 -9.69
CA HIS A 998 -62.83 -37.07 -10.56
C HIS A 998 -63.65 -36.11 -9.62
N ILE A 999 -64.18 -34.92 -9.98
CA ILE A 999 -65.49 -34.68 -10.64
C ILE A 999 -65.77 -33.15 -10.71
N ASN A 1000 -66.29 -32.72 -11.86
CA ASN A 1000 -67.12 -31.56 -12.17
C ASN A 1000 -66.61 -30.09 -12.14
N SER A 1001 -66.45 -29.60 -13.38
CA SER A 1001 -67.20 -28.50 -14.01
C SER A 1001 -66.57 -27.10 -14.12
N ARG A 1002 -66.33 -26.73 -15.40
CA ARG A 1002 -66.34 -25.38 -16.04
C ARG A 1002 -65.18 -24.45 -15.66
N GLN A 1003 -64.18 -24.16 -16.51
CA GLN A 1003 -64.15 -23.61 -17.87
C GLN A 1003 -64.86 -22.25 -18.06
N ASN A 1004 -64.03 -21.26 -18.44
CA ASN A 1004 -64.31 -20.09 -19.31
C ASN A 1004 -65.25 -19.01 -18.73
N SER A 1005 -65.11 -17.71 -18.97
CA SER A 1005 -64.37 -16.95 -19.98
C SER A 1005 -64.47 -15.45 -19.67
N PHE A 1006 -63.42 -14.73 -20.06
CA PHE A 1006 -63.39 -13.42 -20.75
C PHE A 1006 -64.64 -12.52 -20.87
N SER A 1007 -64.32 -11.21 -20.85
CA SER A 1007 -65.00 -10.00 -21.37
C SER A 1007 -66.12 -9.43 -20.49
N ASN A 1008 -66.21 -8.13 -20.17
CA ASN A 1008 -66.07 -6.87 -20.93
C ASN A 1008 -65.65 -5.74 -19.95
N ALA A 1009 -64.69 -4.86 -20.28
CA ALA A 1009 -64.84 -3.55 -20.95
C ALA A 1009 -65.18 -2.36 -20.00
N LEU A 1010 -64.32 -1.33 -20.11
CA LEU A 1010 -64.61 0.12 -20.08
C LEU A 1010 -65.26 0.72 -18.83
N ASP A 1011 -64.51 1.57 -18.09
CA ASP A 1011 -64.62 3.03 -18.23
C ASP A 1011 -63.73 3.80 -17.22
N SER A 1012 -62.87 4.66 -17.75
CA SER A 1012 -62.43 5.95 -17.17
C SER A 1012 -63.57 6.99 -17.37
N PRO A 1013 -63.67 8.19 -16.72
CA PRO A 1013 -62.61 9.21 -16.53
C PRO A 1013 -62.70 9.96 -15.16
N PHE A 1014 -61.73 10.77 -14.71
CA PHE A 1014 -61.46 12.21 -14.96
C PHE A 1014 -60.14 12.55 -14.19
N SER A 1015 -59.06 13.12 -14.75
CA SER A 1015 -58.80 14.54 -15.12
C SER A 1015 -59.16 15.56 -14.02
N LEU A 1016 -58.45 16.66 -13.70
CA LEU A 1016 -57.17 17.29 -14.07
C LEU A 1016 -57.12 18.57 -13.20
N LYS A 1017 -56.03 18.82 -12.48
CA LYS A 1017 -55.38 20.14 -12.35
C LYS A 1017 -54.05 20.01 -11.63
#